data_AF-A0A5J5NEP3-F1
#
_entry.id   AF-A0A5J5NEP3-F1
#
_cell.length_a   1.000
_cell.length_b   1.000
_cell.length_c   1.000
_cell.angle_alpha   90.00
_cell.angle_beta   90.00
_cell.angle_gamma   90.00
#
_symmetry.space_group_name_H-M   'P 1'
#
loop_
_entity.id
_entity.type
_entity.pdbx_description
1 polymer ?
#
loop_
_entity_poly.entity_id
_entity_poly.type
_entity_poly.pdbx_seq_one_letter_code
_entity_poly.pdbx_strand_id
1 'polypeptide(L)'
;MYNSKIFLLILLFLINSIASSNADSGQKCSNTSSLVGFESNFTMVRHQLRGHLKILDGCSFQVTGFDMLSGSSEVVFWGAVSLNFSDLTSGFPISGQRLNQTAYKNASFSVQLLPHITWDQINVLSIWDIASTSDFGHVSLPQNGSDSVSNSVHTVFDNCKNLSDNYRARWNLNVDENWIEIGLEAAAPTTYYMAFGWANPNRTKELMSEADVTVASFTEEGRPFVDDFYITAYSECKLSSKDRTAIGVCPDVVYENSKNGMMVNNTRLVYGHRRDGVSLIMFRKPLNSTDKKYDLPVYPNEDMRVIWALGLMKPPNENRSHFLPQFHGGPEKVAYGHLVLNVSEKVDDCFGPLDADDNEDQELIIADTGVPLVVTTGEVLHYPNPPTPVLRVERGVPVKFLVQAGHDVAFYITSDSLGGNATLRNATETIYSGGPEAEGVVANPHELIWVPDRNTPDQVYYQSLYQEKMGWKVQVVDGALSDMYNNNSITIAAHGVKKSGYLAIGFGSGMVNSYAYVGWIGDTGKGHLNTYWIDGKHGIITLEFTRLLKPSCNQNDKPECKNIVDPTTPLKVIWAMGSKWTDEHLSEKNMHTVTSQRPVQVLLIRGSSEAEQGLQPVLAVHGFMMFLAWGILIPGGILAARYLKHVNGDGWYQIHIYLQYSGLAIILLGVLFAVAELRGVYVSLLHVKLGIAAIVFASVQPMNAYLRPEKPANGEDSSTKRSIWEYFHVIIGRGAIAVGIAALFTGMKHLGERYKVENVHDLSWVLITWFLIAASTVIYLEYHERQQRDRLQGRSNWVLGNAEEEDSIDVLSQNDASTRKGSQSSGVIEVQLEPLNR
;
A
#
# COMPACT_ATOMS: atom_id res chain seq x y z
N MET A 1 82.36 19.52 5.51
CA MET A 1 81.89 20.81 6.06
C MET A 1 80.76 21.32 5.17
N TYR A 2 79.51 20.99 5.48
CA TYR A 2 78.36 21.44 4.70
C TYR A 2 77.23 21.90 5.65
N ASN A 3 77.11 23.23 5.70
CA ASN A 3 75.92 24.05 5.89
C ASN A 3 74.98 23.84 7.09
N SER A 4 75.48 24.24 8.27
CA SER A 4 74.67 24.72 9.42
C SER A 4 73.76 25.92 9.08
N LYS A 5 73.94 26.57 7.91
CA LYS A 5 73.14 27.72 7.46
C LYS A 5 71.72 27.35 6.99
N ILE A 6 71.49 26.12 6.53
CA ILE A 6 70.16 25.69 6.03
C ILE A 6 69.22 25.41 7.21
N PHE A 7 69.74 24.87 8.32
CA PHE A 7 68.94 24.62 9.52
C PHE A 7 68.49 25.91 10.20
N LEU A 8 69.33 26.95 10.18
CA LEU A 8 68.99 28.27 10.74
C LEU A 8 67.92 28.99 9.91
N LEU A 9 67.94 28.85 8.57
CA LEU A 9 66.91 29.44 7.70
C LEU A 9 65.54 28.77 7.88
N ILE A 10 65.51 27.45 8.08
CA ILE A 10 64.25 26.72 8.33
C ILE A 10 63.68 27.09 9.71
N LEU A 11 64.54 27.26 10.72
CA LEU A 11 64.12 27.70 12.06
C LEU A 11 63.59 29.15 12.05
N LEU A 12 64.22 30.05 11.29
CA LEU A 12 63.75 31.43 11.12
C LEU A 12 62.44 31.53 10.30
N PHE A 13 62.22 30.62 9.34
CA PHE A 13 60.95 30.55 8.60
C PHE A 13 59.80 29.99 9.47
N LEU A 14 60.11 29.06 10.37
CA LEU A 14 59.15 28.54 11.36
C LEU A 14 58.83 29.59 12.44
N ILE A 15 59.80 30.42 12.85
CA ILE A 15 59.56 31.49 13.84
C ILE A 15 58.79 32.67 13.22
N ASN A 16 59.02 33.02 11.94
CA ASN A 16 58.21 34.03 11.24
C ASN A 16 56.80 33.56 10.87
N SER A 17 56.58 32.24 10.74
CA SER A 17 55.24 31.67 10.55
C SER A 17 54.41 31.63 11.84
N ILE A 18 55.06 31.71 13.01
CA ILE A 18 54.37 31.81 14.30
C ILE A 18 54.09 33.29 14.67
N ALA A 19 54.87 34.24 14.15
CA ALA A 19 54.71 35.68 14.42
C ALA A 19 53.75 36.42 13.46
N SER A 20 53.11 35.71 12.51
CA SER A 20 52.10 36.26 11.60
C SER A 20 50.72 35.63 11.80
N SER A 21 50.44 35.13 13.01
CA SER A 21 49.07 35.08 13.47
C SER A 21 48.72 36.50 13.90
N ASN A 22 48.14 37.27 12.98
CA ASN A 22 47.21 38.31 13.42
C ASN A 22 46.17 37.55 14.23
N ALA A 23 46.32 37.56 15.56
CA ALA A 23 45.21 37.38 16.45
C ALA A 23 44.21 38.44 15.99
N ASP A 24 43.22 37.98 15.22
CA ASP A 24 42.08 38.78 14.84
C ASP A 24 41.63 39.43 16.14
N SER A 25 41.71 40.76 16.18
CA SER A 25 41.39 41.52 17.37
C SER A 25 39.93 41.23 17.63
N GLY A 26 39.66 40.29 18.54
CA GLY A 26 38.31 39.89 18.91
C GLY A 26 37.52 41.17 19.13
N GLN A 27 36.55 41.40 18.24
CA GLN A 27 35.63 42.51 18.37
C GLN A 27 35.08 42.40 19.79
N LYS A 28 35.35 43.41 20.63
CA LYS A 28 34.88 43.42 22.02
C LYS A 28 33.36 43.46 21.95
N CYS A 29 32.75 42.29 22.00
CA CYS A 29 31.31 42.13 22.01
C CYS A 29 30.78 42.77 23.27
N SER A 30 29.93 43.78 23.05
CA SER A 30 29.37 44.56 24.13
C SER A 30 28.24 43.76 24.78
N ASN A 31 28.30 43.54 26.10
CA ASN A 31 27.21 42.90 26.87
C ASN A 31 26.00 43.84 27.07
N THR A 32 25.78 44.81 26.19
CA THR A 32 24.87 45.94 26.44
C THR A 32 23.54 45.85 25.71
N SER A 33 23.24 44.74 25.01
CA SER A 33 21.91 44.56 24.41
C SER A 33 20.88 44.19 25.48
N SER A 34 19.68 44.77 25.41
CA SER A 34 18.54 44.44 26.28
C SER A 34 18.03 43.01 26.07
N LEU A 35 18.44 42.35 24.97
CA LEU A 35 18.04 41.01 24.60
C LEU A 35 18.99 39.90 25.11
N VAL A 36 20.08 40.26 25.80
CA VAL A 36 20.98 39.26 26.38
C VAL A 36 20.25 38.43 27.43
N GLY A 37 20.27 37.10 27.27
CA GLY A 37 19.50 36.16 28.09
C GLY A 37 18.08 35.92 27.61
N PHE A 38 17.65 36.54 26.51
CA PHE A 38 16.38 36.20 25.87
C PHE A 38 16.40 34.76 25.38
N GLU A 39 15.32 34.04 25.67
CA GLU A 39 15.12 32.64 25.32
C GLU A 39 13.77 32.48 24.64
N SER A 40 13.72 31.76 23.52
CA SER A 40 12.48 31.44 22.81
C SER A 40 12.65 30.20 21.96
N ASN A 41 11.55 29.47 21.75
CA ASN A 41 11.52 28.38 20.80
C ASN A 41 11.26 28.92 19.38
N PHE A 42 11.77 28.20 18.38
CA PHE A 42 11.41 28.48 16.99
C PHE A 42 9.95 28.13 16.74
N THR A 43 9.24 29.05 16.11
CA THR A 43 7.95 28.77 15.47
C THR A 43 8.24 27.97 14.21
N MET A 44 7.84 26.70 14.20
CA MET A 44 7.95 25.85 13.02
C MET A 44 7.12 26.44 11.89
N VAL A 45 7.67 26.48 10.67
CA VAL A 45 6.91 26.75 9.45
C VAL A 45 7.02 25.58 8.47
N ARG A 46 8.23 25.03 8.26
CA ARG A 46 8.54 23.89 7.36
C ARG A 46 9.79 23.11 7.78
N HIS A 47 10.08 22.06 7.02
CA HIS A 47 11.20 21.15 7.22
C HIS A 47 11.24 20.56 8.63
N GLN A 48 10.06 20.40 9.26
CA GLN A 48 9.90 19.96 10.64
C GLN A 48 10.83 20.71 11.62
N LEU A 49 11.07 22.00 11.38
CA LEU A 49 12.04 22.78 12.14
C LEU A 49 11.66 22.92 13.61
N ARG A 50 12.56 22.52 14.51
CA ARG A 50 12.45 22.74 15.96
C ARG A 50 13.79 23.18 16.53
N GLY A 51 13.73 23.86 17.65
CA GLY A 51 14.92 24.28 18.38
C GLY A 51 14.59 25.36 19.40
N HIS A 52 15.54 25.55 20.32
CA HIS A 52 15.50 26.57 21.35
C HIS A 52 16.63 27.57 21.12
N LEU A 53 16.27 28.84 20.99
CA LEU A 53 17.18 29.96 20.82
C LEU A 53 17.46 30.60 22.18
N LYS A 54 18.74 30.86 22.48
CA LYS A 54 19.19 31.65 23.62
C LYS A 54 20.22 32.69 23.20
N ILE A 55 19.97 33.96 23.46
CA ILE A 55 20.94 35.04 23.17
C ILE A 55 21.98 35.09 24.30
N LEU A 56 23.26 34.93 23.97
CA LEU A 56 24.36 34.83 24.94
C LEU A 56 24.97 36.18 25.28
N ASP A 57 25.21 37.00 24.24
CA ASP A 57 25.82 38.32 24.36
C ASP A 57 25.44 39.21 23.16
N GLY A 58 26.03 40.41 23.05
CA GLY A 58 25.72 41.35 21.98
C GLY A 58 26.11 40.91 20.57
N CYS A 59 26.83 39.80 20.41
CA CYS A 59 27.30 39.30 19.12
C CYS A 59 26.97 37.83 18.87
N SER A 60 26.43 37.10 19.84
CA SER A 60 26.30 35.65 19.71
C SER A 60 25.05 35.09 20.38
N PHE A 61 24.61 33.96 19.84
CA PHE A 61 23.48 33.21 20.34
C PHE A 61 23.75 31.72 20.27
N GLN A 62 23.06 30.97 21.10
CA GLN A 62 23.07 29.52 21.11
C GLN A 62 21.74 29.00 20.58
N VAL A 63 21.80 27.94 19.80
CA VAL A 63 20.63 27.14 19.45
C VAL A 63 20.86 25.74 19.98
N THR A 64 19.89 25.19 20.72
CA THR A 64 19.91 23.84 21.26
C THR A 64 18.68 23.06 20.81
N GLY A 65 18.75 21.73 20.84
CA GLY A 65 17.62 20.88 20.43
C GLY A 65 17.21 21.09 18.98
N PHE A 66 18.16 21.41 18.09
CA PHE A 66 17.84 21.79 16.73
C PHE A 66 17.58 20.55 15.85
N ASP A 67 16.35 20.47 15.36
CA ASP A 67 15.88 19.46 14.42
C ASP A 67 15.43 20.13 13.13
N MET A 68 15.85 19.60 11.98
CA MET A 68 15.45 20.11 10.67
C MET A 68 15.70 19.07 9.59
N LEU A 69 14.75 18.86 8.68
CA LEU A 69 14.94 18.08 7.44
C LEU A 69 15.89 18.82 6.48
N SER A 70 16.43 18.11 5.48
CA SER A 70 17.33 18.73 4.49
C SER A 70 16.65 19.92 3.81
N GLY A 71 17.33 21.06 3.80
CA GLY A 71 16.99 22.19 2.94
C GLY A 71 17.83 22.22 1.67
N SER A 72 17.81 23.37 0.98
CA SER A 72 18.79 23.68 -0.05
C SER A 72 20.20 23.85 0.54
N SER A 73 21.22 23.98 -0.32
CA SER A 73 22.60 24.31 0.12
C SER A 73 22.78 25.77 0.58
N GLU A 74 21.72 26.57 0.54
CA GLU A 74 21.74 28.02 0.81
C GLU A 74 20.87 28.43 2.01
N VAL A 75 20.57 27.49 2.91
CA VAL A 75 19.88 27.79 4.16
C VAL A 75 20.81 28.53 5.13
N VAL A 76 20.32 29.65 5.67
CA VAL A 76 21.08 30.56 6.54
C VAL A 76 20.25 31.05 7.73
N PHE A 77 20.95 31.56 8.74
CA PHE A 77 20.33 32.42 9.75
C PHE A 77 20.09 33.80 9.15
N TRP A 78 18.84 34.26 9.19
CA TRP A 78 18.35 35.46 8.52
C TRP A 78 17.69 36.42 9.50
N GLY A 79 17.96 37.71 9.33
CA GLY A 79 17.42 38.79 10.14
C GLY A 79 16.46 39.64 9.33
N ALA A 80 15.30 39.94 9.90
CA ALA A 80 14.30 40.82 9.32
C ALA A 80 13.68 41.76 10.35
N VAL A 81 13.07 42.85 9.86
CA VAL A 81 12.46 43.90 10.68
C VAL A 81 11.03 43.54 11.10
N SER A 82 10.32 42.70 10.33
CA SER A 82 9.01 42.17 10.72
C SER A 82 8.73 40.85 10.01
N LEU A 83 7.60 40.22 10.33
CA LEU A 83 7.11 39.00 9.68
C LEU A 83 6.39 39.27 8.35
N ASN A 84 6.25 40.53 7.93
CA ASN A 84 5.60 40.88 6.67
C ASN A 84 6.45 40.47 5.47
N PHE A 85 5.81 40.18 4.33
CA PHE A 85 6.49 39.68 3.13
C PHE A 85 7.66 40.55 2.70
N SER A 86 7.41 41.85 2.54
CA SER A 86 8.42 42.80 2.10
C SER A 86 9.64 42.84 3.02
N ASP A 87 9.45 42.76 4.33
CA ASP A 87 10.53 42.87 5.31
C ASP A 87 11.35 41.58 5.43
N LEU A 88 10.69 40.42 5.31
CA LEU A 88 11.36 39.12 5.30
C LEU A 88 12.19 38.95 4.03
N THR A 89 11.68 39.32 2.86
CA THR A 89 12.42 39.22 1.60
C THR A 89 13.54 40.26 1.50
N SER A 90 13.37 41.44 2.08
CA SER A 90 14.41 42.47 2.16
C SER A 90 15.36 42.31 3.37
N GLY A 91 15.29 41.18 4.08
CA GLY A 91 16.16 40.92 5.23
C GLY A 91 17.62 40.70 4.84
N PHE A 92 18.41 40.17 5.77
CA PHE A 92 19.84 39.97 5.57
C PHE A 92 20.38 38.75 6.33
N PRO A 93 21.43 38.08 5.83
CA PRO A 93 22.08 37.01 6.57
C PRO A 93 22.76 37.59 7.81
N ILE A 94 22.50 37.00 8.99
CA ILE A 94 23.05 37.48 10.26
C ILE A 94 24.35 36.76 10.65
N SER A 95 24.62 35.59 10.07
CA SER A 95 25.83 34.80 10.31
C SER A 95 26.40 34.24 9.01
N GLY A 96 27.72 34.01 9.01
CA GLY A 96 28.40 33.30 7.92
C GLY A 96 28.18 31.78 7.95
N GLN A 97 27.58 31.24 9.01
CA GLN A 97 27.30 29.81 9.15
C GLN A 97 26.10 29.40 8.29
N ARG A 98 26.32 28.51 7.32
CA ARG A 98 25.26 27.87 6.51
C ARG A 98 24.79 26.56 7.14
N LEU A 99 23.52 26.23 6.95
CA LEU A 99 22.90 24.98 7.40
C LEU A 99 22.80 23.98 6.24
N ASN A 100 23.91 23.33 5.90
CA ASN A 100 24.06 22.51 4.68
C ASN A 100 24.10 20.99 4.91
N GLN A 101 23.76 20.51 6.12
CA GLN A 101 23.69 19.08 6.39
C GLN A 101 22.38 18.47 5.85
N THR A 102 22.42 17.18 5.52
CA THR A 102 21.25 16.43 5.02
C THR A 102 20.11 16.34 6.03
N ALA A 103 20.38 16.32 7.33
CA ALA A 103 19.36 16.48 8.36
C ALA A 103 20.03 16.83 9.68
N TYR A 104 19.37 17.65 10.50
CA TYR A 104 19.78 17.94 11.86
C TYR A 104 18.91 17.16 12.83
N LYS A 105 19.56 16.48 13.79
CA LYS A 105 18.89 15.68 14.82
C LYS A 105 19.48 16.04 16.19
N ASN A 106 18.71 16.76 16.99
CA ASN A 106 19.06 17.27 18.32
C ASN A 106 20.41 17.98 18.32
N ALA A 107 20.66 18.80 17.29
CA ALA A 107 21.93 19.50 17.14
C ALA A 107 21.99 20.72 18.06
N SER A 108 23.21 21.17 18.38
CA SER A 108 23.43 22.38 19.13
C SER A 108 24.54 23.20 18.49
N PHE A 109 24.31 24.51 18.35
CA PHE A 109 25.25 25.44 17.73
C PHE A 109 25.45 26.67 18.61
N SER A 110 26.66 27.21 18.57
CA SER A 110 26.94 28.58 19.03
C SER A 110 27.22 29.39 17.78
N VAL A 111 26.39 30.39 17.51
CA VAL A 111 26.39 31.17 16.28
C VAL A 111 26.87 32.58 16.59
N GLN A 112 27.86 33.03 15.83
CA GLN A 112 28.38 34.40 15.90
C GLN A 112 27.75 35.25 14.80
N LEU A 113 27.36 36.47 15.16
CA LEU A 113 26.87 37.49 14.25
C LEU A 113 28.00 38.06 13.39
N LEU A 114 27.66 38.54 12.19
CA LEU A 114 28.60 39.26 11.34
C LEU A 114 29.04 40.60 11.96
N PRO A 115 30.26 41.10 11.69
CA PRO A 115 30.85 42.27 12.37
C PRO A 115 30.03 43.57 12.39
N HIS A 116 29.12 43.75 11.42
CA HIS A 116 28.31 44.96 11.26
C HIS A 116 26.86 44.82 11.74
N ILE A 117 26.49 43.63 12.21
CA ILE A 117 25.13 43.30 12.61
C ILE A 117 25.00 43.44 14.12
N THR A 118 23.89 44.04 14.56
CA THR A 118 23.55 44.22 15.97
C THR A 118 22.12 43.76 16.22
N TRP A 119 21.82 43.33 17.44
CA TRP A 119 20.50 42.83 17.80
C TRP A 119 19.37 43.85 17.60
N ASP A 120 19.65 45.16 17.69
CA ASP A 120 18.67 46.23 17.47
C ASP A 120 18.13 46.28 16.04
N GLN A 121 18.83 45.65 15.08
CA GLN A 121 18.42 45.57 13.67
C GLN A 121 17.59 44.33 13.36
N ILE A 122 17.49 43.39 14.30
CA ILE A 122 16.86 42.08 14.11
C ILE A 122 15.62 42.04 15.00
N ASN A 123 14.44 42.05 14.40
CA ASN A 123 13.19 41.81 15.11
C ASN A 123 12.70 40.39 14.92
N VAL A 124 13.05 39.78 13.79
CA VAL A 124 12.73 38.40 13.46
C VAL A 124 14.02 37.70 13.06
N LEU A 125 14.34 36.63 13.76
CA LEU A 125 15.41 35.70 13.40
C LEU A 125 14.76 34.48 12.74
N SER A 126 14.99 34.30 11.44
CA SER A 126 14.43 33.21 10.63
C SER A 126 15.54 32.25 10.20
N ILE A 127 15.18 30.96 10.06
CA ILE A 127 15.94 30.00 9.27
C ILE A 127 15.40 30.10 7.86
N TRP A 128 16.16 30.77 7.00
CA TRP A 128 15.69 31.16 5.67
C TRP A 128 16.45 30.40 4.61
N ASP A 129 15.70 29.88 3.64
CA ASP A 129 16.26 29.35 2.42
C ASP A 129 16.31 30.42 1.33
N ILE A 130 17.53 30.83 0.97
CA ILE A 130 17.75 31.84 -0.08
C ILE A 130 17.25 31.32 -1.43
N ALA A 131 17.45 30.03 -1.72
CA ALA A 131 17.14 29.45 -3.03
C ALA A 131 15.63 29.41 -3.32
N SER A 132 14.82 29.16 -2.29
CA SER A 132 13.36 29.11 -2.41
C SER A 132 12.65 30.36 -1.85
N THR A 133 13.40 31.34 -1.34
CA THR A 133 12.85 32.56 -0.70
C THR A 133 11.76 32.23 0.32
N SER A 134 12.05 31.26 1.17
CA SER A 134 11.09 30.64 2.08
C SER A 134 11.63 30.56 3.50
N ASP A 135 10.74 30.80 4.46
CA ASP A 135 11.02 30.68 5.88
C ASP A 135 10.77 29.25 6.35
N PHE A 136 11.75 28.59 6.95
CA PHE A 136 11.58 27.26 7.55
C PHE A 136 11.07 27.36 9.00
N GLY A 137 11.30 28.50 9.63
CA GLY A 137 10.79 28.83 10.95
C GLY A 137 11.57 29.96 11.57
N HIS A 138 10.94 30.65 12.52
CA HIS A 138 11.45 31.91 13.04
C HIS A 138 11.20 32.12 14.52
N VAL A 139 11.92 33.09 15.09
CA VAL A 139 11.73 33.63 16.44
C VAL A 139 11.50 35.14 16.31
N SER A 140 10.44 35.63 16.94
CA SER A 140 10.20 37.07 17.08
C SER A 140 10.85 37.58 18.37
N LEU A 141 11.69 38.61 18.23
CA LEU A 141 12.37 39.27 19.34
C LEU A 141 11.50 40.43 19.85
N PRO A 142 11.34 40.59 21.17
CA PRO A 142 10.50 41.63 21.74
C PRO A 142 11.10 43.02 21.49
N GLN A 143 10.28 43.96 21.01
CA GLN A 143 10.63 45.37 20.95
C GLN A 143 10.14 46.12 22.19
N ASN A 144 10.94 47.08 22.68
CA ASN A 144 10.69 47.98 23.81
C ASN A 144 9.20 48.13 24.20
N GLY A 145 8.76 47.30 25.15
CA GLY A 145 7.53 47.51 25.92
C GLY A 145 6.20 47.16 25.24
N SER A 146 6.17 46.54 24.04
CA SER A 146 4.92 45.97 23.53
C SER A 146 4.85 44.47 23.81
N ASP A 147 4.30 44.14 24.98
CA ASP A 147 3.81 42.79 25.29
C ASP A 147 2.59 42.48 24.41
N SER A 148 2.81 42.18 23.13
CA SER A 148 1.89 41.32 22.39
C SER A 148 2.46 39.92 22.46
N VAL A 149 2.21 39.25 23.58
CA VAL A 149 2.30 37.79 23.67
C VAL A 149 1.41 37.27 22.56
N SER A 150 2.00 36.88 21.43
CA SER A 150 1.24 36.11 20.44
C SER A 150 0.81 34.85 21.19
N ASN A 151 -0.46 34.49 21.08
CA ASN A 151 -1.00 33.20 21.54
C ASN A 151 -0.37 32.07 20.71
N SER A 152 0.96 31.95 20.73
CA SER A 152 1.67 30.81 20.20
C SER A 152 1.29 29.64 21.09
N VAL A 153 0.44 28.75 20.55
CA VAL A 153 0.18 27.46 21.18
C VAL A 153 1.54 26.80 21.32
N HIS A 154 1.98 26.61 22.56
CA HIS A 154 3.24 25.94 22.84
C HIS A 154 3.14 24.50 22.35
N THR A 155 3.75 24.20 21.20
CA THR A 155 3.88 22.83 20.67
C THR A 155 4.99 22.05 21.37
N VAL A 156 5.47 22.55 22.51
CA VAL A 156 6.59 21.98 23.25
C VAL A 156 6.02 21.12 24.36
N PHE A 157 6.46 19.87 24.35
CA PHE A 157 6.13 18.89 25.35
C PHE A 157 7.39 18.53 26.13
N ASP A 158 7.24 18.40 27.44
CA ASP A 158 8.29 17.99 28.37
C ASP A 158 8.72 16.54 28.15
N ASN A 159 7.79 15.71 27.65
CA ASN A 159 8.00 14.29 27.46
C ASN A 159 7.66 13.84 26.04
N CYS A 160 8.41 12.86 25.54
CA CYS A 160 8.14 12.20 24.29
C CYS A 160 8.58 10.73 24.28
N LYS A 161 7.73 9.88 23.69
CA LYS A 161 7.99 8.45 23.47
C LYS A 161 7.85 8.12 21.98
N ASN A 162 8.86 7.45 21.45
CA ASN A 162 8.81 6.88 20.11
C ASN A 162 8.00 5.57 20.14
N LEU A 163 6.88 5.52 19.40
CA LEU A 163 5.99 4.36 19.36
C LEU A 163 6.36 3.41 18.20
N SER A 164 6.63 4.00 17.03
CA SER A 164 7.18 3.36 15.83
C SER A 164 8.11 4.35 15.11
N ASP A 165 8.76 3.94 14.03
CA ASP A 165 9.65 4.82 13.25
C ASP A 165 8.93 6.08 12.70
N ASN A 166 7.61 6.00 12.51
CA ASN A 166 6.77 7.04 11.94
C ASN A 166 5.67 7.54 12.90
N TYR A 167 5.67 7.15 14.18
CA TYR A 167 4.64 7.55 15.14
C TYR A 167 5.20 7.80 16.53
N ARG A 168 4.85 8.94 17.11
CA ARG A 168 5.33 9.42 18.42
C ARG A 168 4.18 9.97 19.24
N ALA A 169 4.28 9.80 20.55
CA ALA A 169 3.41 10.44 21.52
C ALA A 169 4.22 11.39 22.39
N ARG A 170 3.72 12.62 22.53
CA ARG A 170 4.27 13.69 23.37
C ARG A 170 3.28 14.04 24.45
N TRP A 171 3.71 14.41 25.66
CA TRP A 171 2.77 14.84 26.69
C TRP A 171 3.34 15.80 27.74
N ASN A 172 2.43 16.64 28.24
CA ASN A 172 2.59 17.48 29.42
C ASN A 172 1.57 17.07 30.47
N LEU A 173 2.04 16.89 31.69
CA LEU A 173 1.23 16.44 32.81
C LEU A 173 0.95 17.61 33.76
N ASN A 174 -0.34 17.91 34.02
CA ASN A 174 -0.74 18.85 35.05
C ASN A 174 -1.63 18.13 36.08
N VAL A 175 -0.99 17.64 37.15
CA VAL A 175 -1.68 16.89 38.22
C VAL A 175 -2.61 17.79 39.02
N ASP A 176 -2.22 19.04 39.28
CA ASP A 176 -2.98 19.99 40.11
C ASP A 176 -4.31 20.37 39.44
N GLU A 177 -4.30 20.54 38.11
CA GLU A 177 -5.51 20.86 37.34
C GLU A 177 -6.31 19.63 36.90
N ASN A 178 -5.82 18.40 37.14
CA ASN A 178 -6.44 17.12 36.73
C ASN A 178 -6.50 16.91 35.19
N TRP A 179 -5.48 17.31 34.43
CA TRP A 179 -5.43 17.06 32.97
C TRP A 179 -4.06 16.59 32.49
N ILE A 180 -4.08 15.78 31.44
CA ILE A 180 -2.93 15.46 30.60
C ILE A 180 -3.15 16.05 29.21
N GLU A 181 -2.14 16.74 28.69
CA GLU A 181 -2.11 17.20 27.31
C GLU A 181 -1.23 16.26 26.50
N ILE A 182 -1.78 15.65 25.44
CA ILE A 182 -1.10 14.68 24.58
C ILE A 182 -1.03 15.24 23.16
N GLY A 183 0.16 15.17 22.56
CA GLY A 183 0.41 15.41 21.15
C GLY A 183 0.73 14.11 20.43
N LEU A 184 -0.10 13.74 19.46
CA LEU A 184 0.13 12.62 18.56
C LEU A 184 0.78 13.13 17.28
N GLU A 185 1.99 12.63 17.00
CA GLU A 185 2.84 13.07 15.91
C GLU A 185 3.17 11.89 15.00
N ALA A 186 2.68 11.90 13.75
CA ALA A 186 2.89 10.79 12.81
C ALA A 186 3.24 11.25 11.38
N ALA A 187 4.24 10.58 10.78
CA ALA A 187 4.49 10.62 9.34
C ALA A 187 3.58 9.61 8.64
N ALA A 188 2.32 10.00 8.46
CA ALA A 188 1.28 9.19 7.84
C ALA A 188 0.35 10.08 7.00
N PRO A 189 -0.31 9.56 5.94
CA PRO A 189 -1.24 10.34 5.11
C PRO A 189 -2.43 10.91 5.90
N THR A 190 -3.09 11.95 5.39
CA THR A 190 -4.29 12.57 6.00
C THR A 190 -5.46 11.61 6.18
N THR A 191 -5.51 10.54 5.39
CA THR A 191 -6.52 9.48 5.46
C THR A 191 -6.34 8.54 6.65
N TYR A 192 -5.25 8.67 7.42
CA TYR A 192 -4.96 7.82 8.57
C TYR A 192 -5.50 8.44 9.87
N TYR A 193 -5.93 7.59 10.80
CA TYR A 193 -6.14 7.94 12.19
C TYR A 193 -4.89 7.63 13.02
N MET A 194 -4.72 8.41 14.08
CA MET A 194 -3.74 8.23 15.14
C MET A 194 -4.49 7.92 16.42
N ALA A 195 -4.30 6.72 16.96
CA ALA A 195 -4.93 6.28 18.20
C ALA A 195 -3.89 6.11 19.30
N PHE A 196 -4.22 6.55 20.52
CA PHE A 196 -3.43 6.36 21.72
C PHE A 196 -4.35 6.31 22.95
N GLY A 197 -4.08 5.40 23.88
CA GLY A 197 -4.83 5.35 25.12
C GLY A 197 -4.40 4.24 26.07
N TRP A 198 -5.23 3.98 27.08
CA TRP A 198 -4.91 3.13 28.22
C TRP A 198 -5.63 1.80 28.12
N ALA A 199 -4.89 0.72 28.37
CA ALA A 199 -5.47 -0.61 28.50
C ALA A 199 -6.05 -0.81 29.91
N ASN A 200 -7.11 -1.61 30.02
CA ASN A 200 -7.67 -1.97 31.31
C ASN A 200 -6.61 -2.69 32.18
N PRO A 201 -6.28 -2.19 33.38
CA PRO A 201 -5.25 -2.78 34.24
C PRO A 201 -5.57 -4.23 34.67
N ASN A 202 -6.86 -4.59 34.71
CA ASN A 202 -7.30 -5.95 35.04
C ASN A 202 -7.05 -6.96 33.91
N ARG A 203 -6.70 -6.49 32.70
CA ARG A 203 -6.42 -7.33 31.53
C ARG A 203 -4.90 -7.45 31.34
N THR A 204 -4.42 -8.68 31.26
CA THR A 204 -3.01 -9.01 30.96
C THR A 204 -2.80 -9.55 29.54
N LYS A 205 -3.89 -9.96 28.88
CA LYS A 205 -3.97 -10.40 27.48
C LYS A 205 -5.16 -9.67 26.84
N GLU A 206 -5.13 -9.52 25.51
CA GLU A 206 -6.16 -8.79 24.75
C GLU A 206 -6.31 -7.33 25.21
N LEU A 207 -5.20 -6.60 25.25
CA LEU A 207 -5.11 -5.25 25.82
C LEU A 207 -6.06 -4.22 25.19
N MET A 208 -6.62 -4.50 24.02
CA MET A 208 -7.62 -3.64 23.38
C MET A 208 -9.01 -3.81 23.99
N SER A 209 -9.36 -4.95 24.58
CA SER A 209 -10.69 -5.15 25.15
C SER A 209 -10.84 -4.33 26.43
N GLU A 210 -11.93 -3.54 26.50
CA GLU A 210 -12.23 -2.61 27.59
C GLU A 210 -11.19 -1.49 27.74
N ALA A 211 -10.47 -1.18 26.65
CA ALA A 211 -9.53 -0.08 26.61
C ALA A 211 -10.23 1.25 26.31
N ASP A 212 -9.67 2.29 26.89
CA ASP A 212 -10.04 3.68 26.72
C ASP A 212 -9.01 4.33 25.80
N VAL A 213 -9.41 4.71 24.59
CA VAL A 213 -8.52 5.26 23.57
C VAL A 213 -9.04 6.54 22.96
N THR A 214 -8.14 7.49 22.78
CA THR A 214 -8.40 8.68 22.00
C THR A 214 -8.00 8.43 20.55
N VAL A 215 -8.88 8.79 19.61
CA VAL A 215 -8.62 8.70 18.16
C VAL A 215 -8.62 10.09 17.56
N ALA A 216 -7.52 10.45 16.91
CA ALA A 216 -7.31 11.73 16.25
C ALA A 216 -7.11 11.55 14.75
N SER A 217 -7.66 12.45 13.92
CA SER A 217 -7.46 12.43 12.47
C SER A 217 -7.82 13.79 11.86
N PHE A 218 -7.76 13.89 10.53
CA PHE A 218 -8.16 15.07 9.76
C PHE A 218 -9.41 14.76 8.93
N THR A 219 -10.29 15.75 8.78
CA THR A 219 -11.39 15.67 7.83
C THR A 219 -10.85 15.75 6.39
N GLU A 220 -11.69 15.45 5.40
CA GLU A 220 -11.34 15.65 3.98
C GLU A 220 -10.96 17.12 3.67
N GLU A 221 -11.53 18.08 4.39
CA GLU A 221 -11.16 19.51 4.31
C GLU A 221 -9.85 19.88 5.06
N GLY A 222 -9.13 18.92 5.62
CA GLY A 222 -7.89 19.17 6.37
C GLY A 222 -8.07 19.76 7.78
N ARG A 223 -9.28 19.71 8.36
CA ARG A 223 -9.52 20.14 9.75
C ARG A 223 -9.18 19.01 10.73
N PRO A 224 -8.38 19.26 11.78
CA PRO A 224 -8.12 18.24 12.80
C PRO A 224 -9.36 18.00 13.67
N PHE A 225 -9.58 16.75 14.06
CA PHE A 225 -10.57 16.38 15.07
C PHE A 225 -10.04 15.27 15.97
N VAL A 226 -10.63 15.17 17.16
CA VAL A 226 -10.28 14.18 18.16
C VAL A 226 -11.56 13.74 18.86
N ASP A 227 -11.73 12.43 18.98
CA ASP A 227 -12.87 11.82 19.64
C ASP A 227 -12.39 10.74 20.62
N ASP A 228 -13.14 10.60 21.71
CA ASP A 228 -12.92 9.57 22.72
C ASP A 228 -13.64 8.28 22.35
N PHE A 229 -12.94 7.15 22.46
CA PHE A 229 -13.42 5.84 22.04
C PHE A 229 -13.21 4.79 23.12
N TYR A 230 -14.28 4.05 23.38
CA TYR A 230 -14.24 2.84 24.18
C TYR A 230 -14.34 1.57 23.33
N ILE A 231 -13.40 0.65 23.58
CA ILE A 231 -13.29 -0.61 22.84
C ILE A 231 -13.97 -1.76 23.60
N THR A 232 -15.10 -2.24 23.09
CA THR A 232 -15.80 -3.39 23.68
C THR A 232 -15.42 -4.72 23.04
N ALA A 233 -15.00 -4.71 21.76
CA ALA A 233 -14.62 -5.90 21.02
C ALA A 233 -13.63 -5.58 19.90
N TYR A 234 -12.88 -6.59 19.45
CA TYR A 234 -11.96 -6.48 18.31
C TYR A 234 -12.71 -6.49 16.98
N SER A 235 -13.52 -5.46 16.75
CA SER A 235 -14.27 -5.24 15.52
C SER A 235 -14.58 -3.75 15.31
N GLU A 236 -14.77 -3.32 14.07
CA GLU A 236 -15.30 -1.98 13.76
C GLU A 236 -16.62 -1.72 14.52
N CYS A 237 -16.92 -0.43 14.77
CA CYS A 237 -18.16 -0.04 15.43
C CYS A 237 -19.41 -0.57 14.70
N LYS A 238 -20.22 -1.35 15.41
CA LYS A 238 -21.51 -1.85 14.96
C LYS A 238 -22.60 -1.37 15.90
N LEU A 239 -23.58 -0.66 15.33
CA LEU A 239 -24.79 -0.23 16.01
C LEU A 239 -25.88 -1.30 15.86
N SER A 240 -26.34 -1.89 16.97
CA SER A 240 -27.50 -2.79 16.95
C SER A 240 -28.79 -2.00 16.76
N SER A 241 -29.50 -2.24 15.65
CA SER A 241 -30.77 -1.57 15.35
C SER A 241 -31.91 -1.92 16.31
N LYS A 242 -31.78 -3.00 17.10
CA LYS A 242 -32.83 -3.47 18.03
C LYS A 242 -32.72 -2.88 19.44
N ASP A 243 -31.49 -2.78 19.96
CA ASP A 243 -31.25 -2.43 21.37
C ASP A 243 -30.49 -1.10 21.56
N ARG A 244 -30.12 -0.41 20.47
CA ARG A 244 -29.22 0.77 20.47
C ARG A 244 -27.87 0.53 21.16
N THR A 245 -27.47 -0.73 21.33
CA THR A 245 -26.17 -1.08 21.90
C THR A 245 -25.11 -1.01 20.80
N ALA A 246 -24.05 -0.28 21.06
CA ALA A 246 -22.85 -0.26 20.22
C ALA A 246 -21.90 -1.39 20.63
N ILE A 247 -21.23 -2.00 19.66
CA ILE A 247 -20.23 -3.07 19.88
C ILE A 247 -19.04 -2.80 18.96
N GLY A 248 -17.82 -3.00 19.48
CA GLY A 248 -16.57 -2.79 18.76
C GLY A 248 -15.80 -1.58 19.26
N VAL A 249 -15.05 -0.96 18.36
CA VAL A 249 -14.33 0.31 18.59
C VAL A 249 -15.26 1.46 18.22
N CYS A 250 -15.96 2.04 19.20
CA CYS A 250 -16.98 3.07 18.97
C CYS A 250 -16.67 4.34 19.76
N PRO A 251 -17.03 5.53 19.24
CA PRO A 251 -16.96 6.76 20.02
C PRO A 251 -17.89 6.68 21.24
N ASP A 252 -17.49 7.29 22.34
CA ASP A 252 -18.22 7.23 23.61
C ASP A 252 -19.64 7.79 23.52
N VAL A 253 -19.81 8.84 22.73
CA VAL A 253 -21.11 9.46 22.43
C VAL A 253 -22.11 8.50 21.79
N VAL A 254 -21.64 7.40 21.18
CA VAL A 254 -22.49 6.39 20.54
C VAL A 254 -23.07 5.43 21.57
N TYR A 255 -22.38 5.18 22.68
CA TYR A 255 -22.86 4.29 23.73
C TYR A 255 -23.95 4.92 24.60
N GLU A 256 -23.87 6.23 24.84
CA GLU A 256 -24.84 6.95 25.67
C GLU A 256 -25.07 8.36 25.11
N ASN A 257 -26.25 8.62 24.53
CA ASN A 257 -26.63 10.00 24.17
C ASN A 257 -26.59 10.86 25.43
N SER A 258 -25.95 12.05 25.37
CA SER A 258 -25.84 13.07 26.43
C SER A 258 -27.19 13.59 26.99
N LYS A 259 -28.05 12.70 27.48
CA LYS A 259 -29.38 12.99 27.99
C LYS A 259 -29.37 13.40 29.46
N ASN A 260 -28.28 13.15 30.18
CA ASN A 260 -28.14 13.42 31.62
C ASN A 260 -27.14 14.54 31.96
N GLY A 261 -26.69 15.34 30.99
CA GLY A 261 -25.74 16.45 31.24
C GLY A 261 -24.30 16.02 31.58
N MET A 262 -24.00 14.71 31.60
CA MET A 262 -22.62 14.20 31.62
C MET A 262 -22.04 14.26 30.20
N MET A 263 -20.92 14.96 30.04
CA MET A 263 -20.12 14.93 28.81
C MET A 263 -19.37 13.60 28.77
N VAL A 264 -19.86 12.67 27.94
CA VAL A 264 -19.23 11.35 27.73
C VAL A 264 -17.95 11.49 26.88
N ASN A 265 -17.91 12.46 25.96
CA ASN A 265 -16.65 12.86 25.32
C ASN A 265 -15.98 13.93 26.19
N ASN A 266 -14.96 13.50 26.93
CA ASN A 266 -14.18 14.37 27.83
C ASN A 266 -12.88 14.88 27.18
N THR A 267 -12.62 14.47 25.93
CA THR A 267 -11.41 14.83 25.20
C THR A 267 -11.62 16.15 24.45
N ARG A 268 -10.66 17.06 24.57
CA ARG A 268 -10.71 18.38 23.93
C ARG A 268 -9.53 18.58 23.00
N LEU A 269 -9.81 18.81 21.72
CA LEU A 269 -8.82 19.29 20.76
C LEU A 269 -8.26 20.65 21.23
N VAL A 270 -6.93 20.74 21.30
CA VAL A 270 -6.20 21.98 21.61
C VAL A 270 -5.70 22.61 20.32
N TYR A 271 -5.03 21.83 19.49
CA TYR A 271 -4.39 22.29 18.26
C TYR A 271 -4.16 21.12 17.32
N GLY A 272 -4.10 21.37 16.02
CA GLY A 272 -3.70 20.36 15.07
C GLY A 272 -3.20 21.00 13.78
N HIS A 273 -2.14 20.43 13.21
CA HIS A 273 -1.61 20.85 11.94
C HIS A 273 -1.00 19.67 11.21
N ARG A 274 -0.82 19.83 9.91
CA ARG A 274 -0.06 18.92 9.08
C ARG A 274 0.93 19.72 8.25
N ARG A 275 2.21 19.35 8.32
CA ARG A 275 3.31 20.01 7.61
C ARG A 275 4.34 18.96 7.21
N ASP A 276 4.87 19.08 5.99
CA ASP A 276 5.92 18.21 5.45
C ASP A 276 5.62 16.69 5.56
N GLY A 277 4.36 16.31 5.36
CA GLY A 277 3.90 14.93 5.44
C GLY A 277 3.63 14.43 6.86
N VAL A 278 3.86 15.27 7.88
CA VAL A 278 3.75 14.94 9.30
C VAL A 278 2.54 15.62 9.92
N SER A 279 1.67 14.80 10.51
CA SER A 279 0.49 15.21 11.25
C SER A 279 0.82 15.36 12.73
N LEU A 280 0.53 16.52 13.32
CA LEU A 280 0.52 16.72 14.78
C LEU A 280 -0.89 17.10 15.23
N ILE A 281 -1.48 16.33 16.13
CA ILE A 281 -2.74 16.68 16.78
C ILE A 281 -2.56 16.65 18.30
N MET A 282 -2.89 17.77 18.94
CA MET A 282 -2.79 18.00 20.38
C MET A 282 -4.17 18.03 20.99
N PHE A 283 -4.37 17.27 22.06
CA PHE A 283 -5.62 17.23 22.82
C PHE A 283 -5.36 17.15 24.31
N ARG A 284 -6.37 17.51 25.10
CA ARG A 284 -6.39 17.39 26.55
C ARG A 284 -7.43 16.38 26.98
N LYS A 285 -7.05 15.51 27.92
CA LYS A 285 -7.93 14.52 28.57
C LYS A 285 -7.81 14.67 30.10
N PRO A 286 -8.89 14.52 30.88
CA PRO A 286 -8.78 14.59 32.34
C PRO A 286 -8.08 13.34 32.88
N LEU A 287 -7.29 13.47 33.95
CA LEU A 287 -6.64 12.31 34.58
C LEU A 287 -7.67 11.40 35.25
N ASN A 288 -8.69 12.00 35.87
CA ASN A 288 -9.82 11.30 36.47
C ASN A 288 -11.12 11.91 35.95
N SER A 289 -11.83 11.15 35.12
CA SER A 289 -13.09 11.56 34.50
C SER A 289 -14.29 11.35 35.43
N THR A 290 -15.37 12.10 35.18
CA THR A 290 -16.67 11.89 35.81
C THR A 290 -17.39 10.65 35.28
N ASP A 291 -17.13 10.29 34.02
CA ASP A 291 -17.56 9.02 33.45
C ASP A 291 -16.58 7.94 33.94
N LYS A 292 -17.09 6.90 34.59
CA LYS A 292 -16.28 5.77 35.10
C LYS A 292 -16.55 4.48 34.34
N LYS A 293 -17.43 4.54 33.35
CA LYS A 293 -17.91 3.37 32.59
C LYS A 293 -17.10 3.22 31.32
N TYR A 294 -16.79 4.33 30.66
CA TYR A 294 -16.07 4.35 29.39
C TYR A 294 -14.65 4.92 29.53
N ASP A 295 -14.39 5.73 30.56
CA ASP A 295 -13.03 6.22 30.84
C ASP A 295 -12.29 5.40 31.90
N LEU A 296 -10.98 5.25 31.68
CA LEU A 296 -10.06 4.68 32.67
C LEU A 296 -9.31 5.80 33.41
N PRO A 297 -9.19 5.74 34.75
CA PRO A 297 -8.41 6.72 35.51
C PRO A 297 -6.91 6.58 35.20
N VAL A 298 -6.26 7.71 34.96
CA VAL A 298 -4.81 7.81 34.73
C VAL A 298 -4.11 8.09 36.06
N TYR A 299 -3.32 7.14 36.54
CA TYR A 299 -2.50 7.28 37.75
C TYR A 299 -1.09 7.73 37.36
N PRO A 300 -0.72 9.01 37.56
CA PRO A 300 0.47 9.55 36.92
C PRO A 300 1.79 8.95 37.41
N ASN A 301 1.83 8.45 38.64
CA ASN A 301 3.03 7.90 39.27
C ASN A 301 3.17 6.37 39.12
N GLU A 302 2.21 5.72 38.47
CA GLU A 302 2.18 4.27 38.30
C GLU A 302 2.55 3.86 36.88
N ASP A 303 3.10 2.65 36.76
CA ASP A 303 3.42 2.03 35.49
C ASP A 303 2.13 1.52 34.83
N MET A 304 1.60 2.29 33.88
CA MET A 304 0.35 1.97 33.18
C MET A 304 0.64 1.38 31.80
N ARG A 305 -0.18 0.41 31.37
CA ARG A 305 -0.10 -0.11 29.99
C ARG A 305 -0.89 0.80 29.05
N VAL A 306 -0.20 1.31 28.04
CA VAL A 306 -0.82 2.09 26.95
C VAL A 306 -0.80 1.29 25.66
N ILE A 307 -1.81 1.52 24.82
CA ILE A 307 -1.95 0.94 23.48
C ILE A 307 -2.03 2.07 22.46
N TRP A 308 -1.57 1.79 21.25
CA TRP A 308 -1.56 2.76 20.16
C TRP A 308 -1.76 2.06 18.82
N ALA A 309 -2.31 2.80 17.85
CA ALA A 309 -2.48 2.31 16.49
C ALA A 309 -2.49 3.46 15.46
N LEU A 310 -2.06 3.12 14.25
CA LEU A 310 -2.18 3.90 13.02
C LEU A 310 -2.95 3.06 12.00
N GLY A 311 -3.93 3.66 11.34
CA GLY A 311 -4.73 2.94 10.35
C GLY A 311 -5.60 3.86 9.51
N LEU A 312 -6.28 3.32 8.50
CA LEU A 312 -7.18 4.12 7.66
C LEU A 312 -8.41 4.58 8.44
N MET A 313 -8.76 5.86 8.30
CA MET A 313 -9.99 6.43 8.82
C MET A 313 -11.10 6.31 7.78
N LYS A 314 -12.31 5.95 8.20
CA LYS A 314 -13.48 5.91 7.33
C LYS A 314 -14.33 7.17 7.53
N PRO A 315 -14.59 7.97 6.48
CA PRO A 315 -15.41 9.16 6.60
C PRO A 315 -16.90 8.82 6.86
N PRO A 316 -17.66 9.77 7.42
CA PRO A 316 -19.11 9.62 7.62
C PRO A 316 -19.84 9.44 6.27
N ASN A 317 -21.00 8.79 6.31
CA ASN A 317 -21.86 8.57 5.14
C ASN A 317 -23.35 8.69 5.53
N GLU A 318 -24.27 8.56 4.56
CA GLU A 318 -25.72 8.72 4.80
C GLU A 318 -26.27 7.88 5.96
N ASN A 319 -25.62 6.76 6.31
CA ASN A 319 -26.02 5.86 7.39
C ASN A 319 -25.14 5.97 8.67
N ARG A 320 -24.10 6.81 8.68
CA ARG A 320 -23.14 6.93 9.79
C ARG A 320 -22.67 8.38 9.93
N SER A 321 -23.00 9.01 11.07
CA SER A 321 -22.67 10.41 11.36
C SER A 321 -21.25 10.64 11.90
N HIS A 322 -20.47 9.58 12.18
CA HIS A 322 -19.15 9.68 12.83
C HIS A 322 -18.07 9.05 11.96
N PHE A 323 -16.85 9.60 12.07
CA PHE A 323 -15.65 8.96 11.54
C PHE A 323 -15.35 7.69 12.33
N LEU A 324 -14.97 6.62 11.64
CA LEU A 324 -14.71 5.33 12.28
C LEU A 324 -13.34 4.79 11.89
N PRO A 325 -12.50 4.40 12.88
CA PRO A 325 -11.24 3.76 12.59
C PRO A 325 -11.49 2.41 11.91
N GLN A 326 -10.85 2.21 10.76
CA GLN A 326 -10.80 0.90 10.12
C GLN A 326 -9.77 0.01 10.83
N PHE A 327 -9.78 -1.26 10.47
CA PHE A 327 -8.72 -2.17 10.88
C PHE A 327 -7.35 -1.60 10.48
N HIS A 328 -6.46 -1.39 11.45
CA HIS A 328 -5.15 -0.79 11.22
C HIS A 328 -4.33 -1.58 10.19
N GLY A 329 -4.46 -2.92 10.20
CA GLY A 329 -3.65 -3.78 9.34
C GLY A 329 -2.16 -3.65 9.67
N GLY A 330 -1.33 -4.43 8.98
CA GLY A 330 0.13 -4.30 9.13
C GLY A 330 0.75 -5.00 10.35
N PRO A 331 2.10 -4.94 10.46
CA PRO A 331 2.84 -5.63 11.51
C PRO A 331 2.80 -4.89 12.85
N GLU A 332 2.83 -5.68 13.93
CA GLU A 332 3.02 -5.16 15.29
C GLU A 332 4.32 -4.34 15.38
N LYS A 333 4.32 -3.28 16.18
CA LYS A 333 5.38 -2.26 16.33
C LYS A 333 5.58 -1.32 15.13
N VAL A 334 4.81 -1.49 14.06
CA VAL A 334 4.77 -0.53 12.94
C VAL A 334 3.43 0.17 12.91
N ALA A 335 2.34 -0.60 12.77
CA ALA A 335 0.99 -0.05 12.68
C ALA A 335 0.26 -0.01 14.03
N TYR A 336 0.62 -0.87 14.97
CA TYR A 336 0.02 -0.90 16.30
C TYR A 336 0.98 -1.51 17.31
N GLY A 337 0.76 -1.22 18.59
CA GLY A 337 1.56 -1.80 19.65
C GLY A 337 1.07 -1.41 21.03
N HIS A 338 1.86 -1.80 22.01
CA HIS A 338 1.63 -1.45 23.41
C HIS A 338 2.97 -1.25 24.11
N LEU A 339 2.98 -0.44 25.16
CA LEU A 339 4.13 -0.24 26.04
C LEU A 339 3.68 0.09 27.45
N VAL A 340 4.60 0.00 28.40
CA VAL A 340 4.37 0.44 29.78
C VAL A 340 4.91 1.86 29.90
N LEU A 341 4.10 2.76 30.44
CA LEU A 341 4.39 4.17 30.55
C LEU A 341 4.12 4.65 31.97
N ASN A 342 5.12 5.29 32.58
CA ASN A 342 4.95 6.12 33.77
C ASN A 342 4.89 7.58 33.31
N VAL A 343 3.72 8.20 33.44
CA VAL A 343 3.46 9.51 32.82
C VAL A 343 4.21 10.65 33.53
N SER A 344 4.57 10.47 34.80
CA SER A 344 5.32 11.46 35.60
C SER A 344 6.83 11.37 35.41
N GLU A 345 7.34 10.29 34.83
CA GLU A 345 8.77 10.14 34.55
C GLU A 345 9.17 11.03 33.37
N LYS A 346 10.28 11.77 33.54
CA LYS A 346 10.85 12.56 32.45
C LYS A 346 11.50 11.66 31.40
N VAL A 347 10.93 11.62 30.21
CA VAL A 347 11.44 10.81 29.09
C VAL A 347 11.37 11.59 27.79
N ASP A 348 12.46 11.57 27.02
CA ASP A 348 12.49 12.12 25.67
C ASP A 348 13.29 11.20 24.74
N ASP A 349 12.57 10.28 24.10
CA ASP A 349 13.11 9.32 23.13
C ASP A 349 12.94 9.78 21.67
N CYS A 350 12.44 11.01 21.46
CA CYS A 350 11.99 11.46 20.14
C CYS A 350 13.01 12.38 19.47
N PHE A 351 14.08 11.78 18.98
CA PHE A 351 15.17 12.53 18.34
C PHE A 351 14.92 12.78 16.85
N GLY A 352 15.22 14.00 16.40
CA GLY A 352 15.21 14.35 14.98
C GLY A 352 13.81 14.57 14.40
N PRO A 353 13.73 15.19 13.22
CA PRO A 353 12.48 15.32 12.49
C PRO A 353 11.98 13.93 12.03
N LEU A 354 10.66 13.82 11.89
CA LEU A 354 10.06 12.72 11.13
C LEU A 354 10.16 13.04 9.64
N ASP A 355 10.64 12.09 8.86
CA ASP A 355 10.71 12.19 7.40
C ASP A 355 9.59 11.33 6.81
N ALA A 356 8.61 11.97 6.19
CA ALA A 356 7.52 11.29 5.52
C ALA A 356 7.89 11.02 4.07
N ASP A 357 7.58 9.82 3.56
CA ASP A 357 7.74 9.49 2.13
C ASP A 357 6.95 10.46 1.23
N ASP A 358 5.85 11.01 1.76
CA ASP A 358 4.99 12.01 1.13
C ASP A 358 5.16 13.37 1.84
N ASN A 359 6.38 13.89 1.86
CA ASN A 359 6.71 15.19 2.48
C ASN A 359 6.20 16.39 1.65
N GLU A 360 5.83 16.16 0.40
CA GLU A 360 5.14 17.12 -0.46
C GLU A 360 3.63 17.04 -0.17
N ASP A 361 3.17 17.62 0.95
CA ASP A 361 1.73 17.82 1.29
C ASP A 361 1.01 18.79 0.30
N GLN A 362 1.45 18.82 -0.95
CA GLN A 362 0.98 19.74 -1.96
C GLN A 362 -0.21 19.10 -2.66
N GLU A 363 -1.38 19.73 -2.53
CA GLU A 363 -2.55 19.38 -3.34
C GLU A 363 -2.15 19.44 -4.82
N LEU A 364 -2.01 18.26 -5.45
CA LEU A 364 -1.56 18.12 -6.82
C LEU A 364 -2.76 18.30 -7.74
N ILE A 365 -2.81 19.44 -8.42
CA ILE A 365 -3.79 19.69 -9.48
C ILE A 365 -3.16 19.23 -10.79
N ILE A 366 -3.78 18.28 -11.48
CA ILE A 366 -3.33 17.83 -12.81
C ILE A 366 -4.13 18.60 -13.86
N ALA A 367 -3.43 19.27 -14.78
CA ALA A 367 -4.07 19.99 -15.88
C ALA A 367 -4.48 19.02 -17.00
N ASP A 368 -5.77 18.67 -17.05
CA ASP A 368 -6.32 17.82 -18.11
C ASP A 368 -6.62 18.59 -19.41
N THR A 369 -6.41 17.93 -20.55
CA THR A 369 -6.78 18.50 -21.86
C THR A 369 -8.27 18.85 -21.94
N GLY A 370 -8.57 20.10 -22.30
CA GLY A 370 -9.95 20.57 -22.50
C GLY A 370 -10.73 20.90 -21.23
N VAL A 371 -10.15 20.71 -20.04
CA VAL A 371 -10.74 21.14 -18.76
C VAL A 371 -10.13 22.50 -18.38
N PRO A 372 -10.92 23.59 -18.33
CA PRO A 372 -10.39 24.89 -17.97
C PRO A 372 -10.12 24.99 -16.46
N LEU A 373 -8.93 25.48 -16.10
CA LEU A 373 -8.55 25.80 -14.73
C LEU A 373 -8.98 27.23 -14.40
N VAL A 374 -9.84 27.39 -13.40
CA VAL A 374 -10.33 28.72 -12.99
C VAL A 374 -9.32 29.37 -12.05
N VAL A 375 -8.80 30.53 -12.42
CA VAL A 375 -7.88 31.33 -11.61
C VAL A 375 -8.69 32.39 -10.87
N THR A 376 -8.69 32.35 -9.55
CA THR A 376 -9.40 33.33 -8.69
C THR A 376 -8.43 33.94 -7.68
N THR A 377 -8.85 35.01 -7.02
CA THR A 377 -8.14 35.62 -5.90
C THR A 377 -8.86 35.32 -4.60
N GLY A 378 -8.10 35.10 -3.53
CA GLY A 378 -8.60 34.82 -2.20
C GLY A 378 -7.69 35.43 -1.13
N GLU A 379 -8.12 35.38 0.13
CA GLU A 379 -7.27 35.80 1.25
C GLU A 379 -6.05 34.89 1.36
N VAL A 380 -4.86 35.49 1.53
CA VAL A 380 -3.62 34.76 1.78
C VAL A 380 -3.67 34.19 3.20
N LEU A 381 -4.11 32.93 3.32
CA LEU A 381 -4.27 32.27 4.63
C LEU A 381 -2.92 31.94 5.31
N HIS A 382 -1.84 31.84 4.55
CA HIS A 382 -0.52 31.42 5.05
C HIS A 382 0.59 32.25 4.39
N TYR A 383 1.14 33.19 5.17
CA TYR A 383 2.37 33.93 4.87
C TYR A 383 3.24 33.85 6.13
N PRO A 384 4.56 33.52 6.09
CA PRO A 384 5.52 33.75 5.01
C PRO A 384 5.72 32.73 3.89
N ASN A 385 4.95 31.64 3.82
CA ASN A 385 5.08 30.67 2.75
C ASN A 385 3.73 30.32 2.14
N PRO A 386 3.70 30.15 0.81
CA PRO A 386 3.30 28.81 0.37
C PRO A 386 4.09 28.26 -0.86
N PRO A 387 4.17 26.91 -1.06
CA PRO A 387 3.54 26.34 -2.25
C PRO A 387 2.81 25.00 -1.99
N THR A 388 1.48 25.07 -1.99
CA THR A 388 0.43 24.04 -1.87
C THR A 388 -0.93 24.71 -2.23
N PRO A 389 -1.46 24.60 -3.46
CA PRO A 389 -1.32 23.48 -4.39
C PRO A 389 -0.10 23.57 -5.33
N VAL A 390 0.20 22.44 -5.98
CA VAL A 390 1.11 22.37 -7.14
C VAL A 390 0.33 21.97 -8.38
N LEU A 391 0.51 22.73 -9.45
CA LEU A 391 -0.10 22.45 -10.74
C LEU A 391 0.87 21.60 -11.58
N ARG A 392 0.47 20.39 -11.97
CA ARG A 392 1.21 19.58 -12.92
C ARG A 392 0.66 19.81 -14.33
N VAL A 393 1.56 20.19 -15.23
CA VAL A 393 1.28 20.42 -16.65
C VAL A 393 2.21 19.58 -17.50
N GLU A 394 1.74 19.13 -18.66
CA GLU A 394 2.54 18.32 -19.58
C GLU A 394 3.05 19.18 -20.75
N ARG A 395 4.33 19.01 -21.12
CA ARG A 395 4.89 19.65 -22.32
C ARG A 395 4.14 19.24 -23.58
N GLY A 396 3.85 20.21 -24.44
CA GLY A 396 3.10 20.03 -25.68
C GLY A 396 1.59 19.88 -25.51
N VAL A 397 1.08 19.86 -24.27
CA VAL A 397 -0.36 19.80 -23.98
C VAL A 397 -0.92 21.21 -23.80
N PRO A 398 -1.97 21.62 -24.54
CA PRO A 398 -2.61 22.91 -24.32
C PRO A 398 -3.40 22.91 -23.02
N VAL A 399 -2.97 23.76 -22.08
CA VAL A 399 -3.64 24.03 -20.81
C VAL A 399 -4.44 25.32 -20.94
N LYS A 400 -5.70 25.28 -20.51
CA LYS A 400 -6.62 26.42 -20.56
C LYS A 400 -6.84 27.00 -19.17
N PHE A 401 -6.55 28.28 -18.99
CA PHE A 401 -6.81 29.05 -17.78
C PHE A 401 -7.96 30.03 -18.03
N LEU A 402 -8.92 30.08 -17.09
CA LEU A 402 -9.98 31.08 -17.05
C LEU A 402 -9.70 32.04 -15.89
N VAL A 403 -9.16 33.21 -16.20
CA VAL A 403 -8.78 34.22 -15.20
C VAL A 403 -10.00 35.03 -14.77
N GLN A 404 -10.31 34.94 -13.48
CA GLN A 404 -11.41 35.58 -12.77
C GLN A 404 -10.90 36.30 -11.50
N ALA A 405 -9.63 36.72 -11.52
CA ALA A 405 -8.88 37.23 -10.38
C ALA A 405 -9.17 38.70 -10.01
N GLY A 406 -9.85 39.47 -10.87
CA GLY A 406 -10.06 40.90 -10.70
C GLY A 406 -9.37 41.75 -11.78
N HIS A 407 -9.61 43.05 -11.74
CA HIS A 407 -9.05 44.01 -12.70
C HIS A 407 -7.60 44.42 -12.41
N ASP A 408 -7.06 44.09 -11.22
CA ASP A 408 -5.69 44.49 -10.82
C ASP A 408 -4.78 43.27 -10.61
N VAL A 409 -5.19 42.10 -11.11
CA VAL A 409 -4.48 40.83 -10.92
C VAL A 409 -4.31 40.15 -12.28
N ALA A 410 -3.29 40.62 -13.00
CA ALA A 410 -2.87 40.05 -14.28
C ALA A 410 -2.09 38.75 -14.05
N PHE A 411 -2.55 37.65 -14.66
CA PHE A 411 -1.95 36.32 -14.51
C PHE A 411 -0.79 36.10 -15.48
N TYR A 412 0.32 35.55 -15.01
CA TYR A 412 1.41 35.12 -15.89
C TYR A 412 2.19 33.93 -15.31
N ILE A 413 2.97 33.28 -16.17
CA ILE A 413 3.79 32.12 -15.84
C ILE A 413 5.26 32.49 -16.02
N THR A 414 6.07 32.27 -14.99
CA THR A 414 7.48 32.66 -14.94
C THR A 414 8.35 31.62 -14.21
N SER A 415 9.66 31.66 -14.42
CA SER A 415 10.62 30.87 -13.65
C SER A 415 10.95 31.49 -12.29
N ASP A 416 10.55 32.73 -12.03
CA ASP A 416 10.79 33.42 -10.76
C ASP A 416 9.78 32.98 -9.70
N SER A 417 10.27 32.46 -8.57
CA SER A 417 9.43 32.05 -7.43
C SER A 417 8.74 33.20 -6.72
N LEU A 418 9.30 34.42 -6.80
CA LEU A 418 8.70 35.62 -6.23
C LEU A 418 7.64 36.21 -7.17
N GLY A 419 7.91 36.24 -8.46
CA GLY A 419 7.10 36.98 -9.43
C GLY A 419 6.93 38.46 -9.07
N GLY A 420 5.96 39.14 -9.69
CA GLY A 420 5.66 40.54 -9.41
C GLY A 420 6.75 41.51 -9.91
N ASN A 421 6.39 42.25 -10.97
CA ASN A 421 7.13 43.35 -11.60
C ASN A 421 8.65 43.33 -11.38
N ALA A 422 9.33 42.34 -11.98
CA ALA A 422 10.75 42.10 -11.74
C ALA A 422 11.65 43.32 -12.00
N THR A 423 11.20 44.23 -12.88
CA THR A 423 11.90 45.49 -13.18
C THR A 423 12.09 46.37 -11.93
N LEU A 424 11.11 46.42 -11.03
CA LEU A 424 11.21 47.19 -9.78
C LEU A 424 12.23 46.59 -8.80
N ARG A 425 12.47 45.28 -8.91
CA ARG A 425 13.44 44.53 -8.09
C ARG A 425 14.84 44.47 -8.71
N ASN A 426 15.12 45.19 -9.80
CA ASN A 426 16.35 45.06 -10.59
C ASN A 426 16.65 43.62 -11.04
N ALA A 427 15.61 42.80 -11.22
CA ALA A 427 15.73 41.41 -11.64
C ALA A 427 15.22 41.25 -13.08
N THR A 428 15.74 40.25 -13.79
CA THR A 428 15.23 39.84 -15.11
C THR A 428 14.42 38.56 -14.96
N GLU A 429 13.16 38.58 -15.37
CA GLU A 429 12.29 37.39 -15.35
C GLU A 429 11.98 36.94 -16.78
N THR A 430 11.83 35.63 -16.97
CA THR A 430 11.34 35.05 -18.23
C THR A 430 9.85 34.78 -18.09
N ILE A 431 9.05 35.26 -19.03
CA ILE A 431 7.60 35.03 -19.08
C ILE A 431 7.34 33.93 -20.13
N TYR A 432 6.73 32.84 -19.70
CA TYR A 432 6.39 31.70 -20.55
C TYR A 432 4.96 31.79 -21.11
N SER A 433 4.05 32.46 -20.39
CA SER A 433 2.68 32.71 -20.82
C SER A 433 2.01 33.79 -19.96
N GLY A 434 0.92 34.37 -20.45
CA GLY A 434 0.22 35.48 -19.82
C GLY A 434 0.97 36.81 -19.97
N GLY A 435 0.53 37.82 -19.21
CA GLY A 435 1.00 39.19 -19.35
C GLY A 435 -0.01 40.20 -18.80
N PRO A 436 0.23 41.52 -18.98
CA PRO A 436 -0.65 42.59 -18.51
C PRO A 436 -2.12 42.42 -18.93
N GLU A 437 -2.35 41.83 -20.10
CA GLU A 437 -3.66 41.60 -20.70
C GLU A 437 -4.44 40.40 -20.11
N ALA A 438 -3.79 39.55 -19.32
CA ALA A 438 -4.38 38.34 -18.75
C ALA A 438 -5.10 38.62 -17.42
N GLU A 439 -5.98 39.62 -17.43
CA GLU A 439 -6.83 40.04 -16.31
C GLU A 439 -8.31 39.79 -16.62
N GLY A 440 -9.10 39.39 -15.63
CA GLY A 440 -10.50 39.03 -15.85
C GLY A 440 -11.32 38.95 -14.57
N VAL A 441 -12.63 39.09 -14.69
CA VAL A 441 -13.60 39.06 -13.57
C VAL A 441 -14.59 37.92 -13.77
N VAL A 442 -15.28 37.51 -12.70
CA VAL A 442 -16.28 36.41 -12.76
C VAL A 442 -17.35 36.65 -13.85
N ALA A 443 -17.75 37.91 -14.08
CA ALA A 443 -18.73 38.27 -15.11
C ALA A 443 -18.19 38.22 -16.56
N ASN A 444 -16.87 38.37 -16.74
CA ASN A 444 -16.19 38.34 -18.03
C ASN A 444 -14.77 37.78 -17.85
N PRO A 445 -14.62 36.44 -17.76
CA PRO A 445 -13.33 35.80 -17.55
C PRO A 445 -12.41 35.98 -18.76
N HIS A 446 -11.12 36.15 -18.52
CA HIS A 446 -10.11 36.12 -19.57
C HIS A 446 -9.66 34.67 -19.82
N GLU A 447 -9.63 34.25 -21.07
CA GLU A 447 -9.17 32.91 -21.46
C GLU A 447 -7.72 32.96 -21.92
N LEU A 448 -6.83 32.31 -21.17
CA LEU A 448 -5.43 32.14 -21.53
C LEU A 448 -5.15 30.67 -21.86
N ILE A 449 -4.59 30.40 -23.03
CA ILE A 449 -4.15 29.06 -23.44
C ILE A 449 -2.62 29.04 -23.42
N TRP A 450 -2.06 28.13 -22.64
CA TRP A 450 -0.61 27.92 -22.57
C TRP A 450 -0.25 26.52 -23.04
N VAL A 451 0.76 26.43 -23.89
CA VAL A 451 1.36 25.17 -24.34
C VAL A 451 2.82 25.18 -23.89
N PRO A 452 3.18 24.49 -22.79
CA PRO A 452 4.57 24.41 -22.34
C PRO A 452 5.42 23.76 -23.43
N ASP A 453 6.52 24.40 -23.81
CA ASP A 453 7.41 23.95 -24.87
C ASP A 453 8.71 23.34 -24.29
N ARG A 454 9.61 22.90 -25.17
CA ARG A 454 10.93 22.36 -24.78
C ARG A 454 11.85 23.37 -24.07
N ASN A 455 11.55 24.66 -24.18
CA ASN A 455 12.34 25.72 -23.54
C ASN A 455 11.78 26.09 -22.16
N THR A 456 10.60 25.56 -21.82
CA THR A 456 9.98 25.71 -20.51
C THR A 456 10.69 24.78 -19.51
N PRO A 457 11.29 25.30 -18.42
CA PRO A 457 11.93 24.49 -17.38
C PRO A 457 10.97 23.50 -16.73
N ASP A 458 11.49 22.45 -16.11
CA ASP A 458 10.68 21.45 -15.37
C ASP A 458 9.90 22.06 -14.20
N GLN A 459 10.34 23.23 -13.74
CA GLN A 459 9.73 23.96 -12.66
C GLN A 459 9.58 25.43 -13.05
N VAL A 460 8.33 25.89 -13.06
CA VAL A 460 7.95 27.29 -13.21
C VAL A 460 6.90 27.63 -12.14
N TYR A 461 6.42 28.87 -12.13
CA TYR A 461 5.43 29.38 -11.20
C TYR A 461 4.41 30.18 -11.97
N TYR A 462 3.15 30.13 -11.57
CA TYR A 462 2.19 31.15 -11.99
C TYR A 462 2.09 32.20 -10.89
N GLN A 463 1.99 33.47 -11.27
CA GLN A 463 2.04 34.61 -10.37
C GLN A 463 1.13 35.73 -10.85
N SER A 464 0.94 36.75 -10.00
CA SER A 464 0.39 38.04 -10.42
C SER A 464 1.51 38.91 -10.97
N LEU A 465 1.32 39.52 -12.13
CA LEU A 465 2.33 40.36 -12.78
C LEU A 465 2.70 41.57 -11.93
N TYR A 466 1.76 42.08 -11.13
CA TYR A 466 1.96 43.31 -10.34
C TYR A 466 2.23 43.04 -8.87
N GLN A 467 1.89 41.85 -8.36
CA GLN A 467 1.95 41.54 -6.94
C GLN A 467 2.83 40.31 -6.72
N GLU A 468 3.82 40.45 -5.84
CA GLU A 468 4.77 39.39 -5.54
C GLU A 468 4.09 38.25 -4.72
N LYS A 469 4.51 37.01 -4.98
CA LYS A 469 4.17 35.76 -4.28
C LYS A 469 2.67 35.49 -4.17
N MET A 470 1.95 35.74 -5.27
CA MET A 470 0.50 35.59 -5.40
C MET A 470 0.03 34.28 -6.04
N GLY A 471 0.95 33.41 -6.46
CA GLY A 471 0.61 32.13 -7.05
C GLY A 471 1.58 31.01 -6.68
N TRP A 472 1.51 29.92 -7.44
CA TRP A 472 1.93 28.60 -6.97
C TRP A 472 2.88 27.92 -7.95
N LYS A 473 3.59 26.90 -7.45
CA LYS A 473 4.53 26.11 -8.24
C LYS A 473 3.79 25.32 -9.31
N VAL A 474 4.36 25.32 -10.51
CA VAL A 474 3.94 24.55 -11.67
C VAL A 474 5.05 23.55 -11.98
N GLN A 475 4.72 22.27 -11.91
CA GLN A 475 5.60 21.20 -12.35
C GLN A 475 5.32 20.89 -13.82
N VAL A 476 6.27 21.23 -14.68
CA VAL A 476 6.22 20.92 -16.10
C VAL A 476 6.86 19.56 -16.27
N VAL A 477 6.04 18.55 -16.55
CA VAL A 477 6.52 17.21 -16.82
C VAL A 477 6.58 16.98 -18.33
N ASP A 478 7.52 16.17 -18.76
CA ASP A 478 7.45 15.57 -20.07
C ASP A 478 6.31 14.55 -20.05
N GLY A 479 5.12 14.98 -20.47
CA GLY A 479 4.11 14.06 -20.96
C GLY A 479 4.74 13.22 -22.08
N ALA A 480 4.28 11.99 -22.26
CA ALA A 480 4.74 11.16 -23.36
C ALA A 480 4.33 11.81 -24.71
N LEU A 481 5.16 12.71 -25.24
CA LEU A 481 5.14 13.31 -26.57
C LEU A 481 3.72 13.59 -27.11
N SER A 482 3.15 14.73 -26.72
CA SER A 482 1.81 15.17 -27.15
C SER A 482 1.71 15.60 -28.62
N ASP A 483 2.82 15.59 -29.35
CA ASP A 483 2.92 15.76 -30.80
C ASP A 483 2.57 14.48 -31.60
N MET A 484 2.00 13.45 -30.95
CA MET A 484 1.81 12.12 -31.56
C MET A 484 0.37 11.71 -31.90
N TYR A 485 -0.63 12.59 -31.77
CA TYR A 485 -1.99 12.31 -32.27
C TYR A 485 -2.12 12.67 -33.75
N ASN A 486 -1.65 11.78 -34.62
CA ASN A 486 -2.12 11.71 -36.00
C ASN A 486 -2.99 10.46 -36.16
N ASN A 487 -4.17 10.61 -36.76
CA ASN A 487 -5.36 9.73 -36.66
C ASN A 487 -5.20 8.26 -37.11
N ASN A 488 -3.99 7.77 -37.40
CA ASN A 488 -3.74 6.41 -37.89
C ASN A 488 -2.47 5.73 -37.32
N SER A 489 -1.75 6.31 -36.35
CA SER A 489 -0.53 5.69 -35.79
C SER A 489 -0.49 5.74 -34.27
N ILE A 490 -0.04 4.65 -33.65
CA ILE A 490 0.27 4.57 -32.21
C ILE A 490 1.79 4.73 -32.09
N THR A 491 2.24 5.70 -31.31
CA THR A 491 3.67 5.89 -31.03
C THR A 491 3.92 5.67 -29.54
N ILE A 492 4.98 4.92 -29.22
CA ILE A 492 5.23 4.39 -27.87
C ILE A 492 6.61 4.86 -27.43
N ALA A 493 6.66 5.60 -26.33
CA ALA A 493 7.89 6.00 -25.66
C ALA A 493 8.15 5.07 -24.47
N ALA A 494 9.38 4.58 -24.33
CA ALA A 494 9.78 3.78 -23.19
C ALA A 494 11.10 4.26 -22.60
N HIS A 495 11.10 4.40 -21.29
CA HIS A 495 12.21 4.94 -20.50
C HIS A 495 12.60 3.91 -19.43
N GLY A 496 13.90 3.65 -19.29
CA GLY A 496 14.45 2.79 -18.25
C GLY A 496 15.12 3.61 -17.15
N VAL A 497 14.79 3.33 -15.88
CA VAL A 497 15.39 3.99 -14.70
C VAL A 497 16.89 3.67 -14.55
N LYS A 498 17.37 2.58 -15.19
CA LYS A 498 18.78 2.18 -15.21
C LYS A 498 19.35 2.30 -16.62
N LYS A 499 20.62 2.70 -16.72
CA LYS A 499 21.36 2.67 -17.98
C LYS A 499 21.38 1.24 -18.53
N SER A 500 20.75 1.03 -19.69
CA SER A 500 20.73 -0.24 -20.43
C SER A 500 21.35 -0.05 -21.80
N GLY A 501 21.99 -1.10 -22.34
CA GLY A 501 22.55 -1.05 -23.70
C GLY A 501 21.47 -1.11 -24.77
N TYR A 502 20.36 -1.80 -24.49
CA TYR A 502 19.17 -1.77 -25.33
C TYR A 502 17.90 -1.93 -24.49
N LEU A 503 16.78 -1.49 -25.05
CA LEU A 503 15.44 -1.65 -24.53
C LEU A 503 14.56 -2.32 -25.59
N ALA A 504 13.79 -3.31 -25.18
CA ALA A 504 12.89 -4.04 -26.05
C ALA A 504 11.46 -4.02 -25.50
N ILE A 505 10.48 -3.75 -26.36
CA ILE A 505 9.06 -3.82 -26.06
C ILE A 505 8.42 -4.82 -27.00
N GLY A 506 7.74 -5.82 -26.46
CA GLY A 506 6.98 -6.78 -27.24
C GLY A 506 5.48 -6.63 -27.06
N PHE A 507 4.72 -6.97 -28.11
CA PHE A 507 3.26 -7.12 -28.03
C PHE A 507 2.89 -8.58 -28.12
N GLY A 508 2.24 -9.08 -27.06
CA GLY A 508 1.81 -10.47 -26.93
C GLY A 508 1.66 -10.93 -25.49
N SER A 509 1.18 -12.16 -25.30
CA SER A 509 0.89 -12.74 -23.97
C SER A 509 2.11 -13.31 -23.24
N GLY A 510 3.28 -13.32 -23.89
CA GLY A 510 4.53 -13.86 -23.35
C GLY A 510 5.67 -13.69 -24.36
N MET A 511 6.92 -13.98 -23.99
CA MET A 511 8.08 -13.69 -24.85
C MET A 511 8.03 -14.37 -26.22
N VAL A 512 7.60 -15.64 -26.30
CA VAL A 512 7.51 -16.39 -27.55
C VAL A 512 6.23 -16.01 -28.30
N ASN A 513 6.29 -15.97 -29.63
CA ASN A 513 5.23 -15.52 -30.54
C ASN A 513 4.82 -14.05 -30.34
N SER A 514 5.77 -13.21 -29.92
CA SER A 514 5.57 -11.78 -29.74
C SER A 514 6.35 -10.98 -30.75
N TYR A 515 5.76 -9.86 -31.15
CA TYR A 515 6.39 -8.89 -32.03
C TYR A 515 7.12 -7.87 -31.16
N ALA A 516 8.45 -7.79 -31.30
CA ALA A 516 9.30 -6.96 -30.47
C ALA A 516 9.92 -5.79 -31.24
N TYR A 517 9.95 -4.63 -30.59
CA TYR A 517 10.62 -3.42 -31.02
C TYR A 517 11.83 -3.25 -30.12
N VAL A 518 13.03 -3.25 -30.69
CA VAL A 518 14.27 -3.17 -29.95
C VAL A 518 14.95 -1.85 -30.32
N GLY A 519 15.18 -1.01 -29.32
CA GLY A 519 15.90 0.25 -29.43
C GLY A 519 17.24 0.19 -28.71
N TRP A 520 18.30 0.70 -29.33
CA TRP A 520 19.62 0.79 -28.73
C TRP A 520 20.41 1.99 -29.28
N ILE A 521 21.51 2.33 -28.62
CA ILE A 521 22.42 3.39 -29.08
C ILE A 521 23.65 2.71 -29.65
N GLY A 522 23.97 2.97 -30.92
CA GLY A 522 25.15 2.45 -31.59
C GLY A 522 26.44 3.07 -31.04
N ASP A 523 27.58 2.47 -31.38
CA ASP A 523 28.90 2.93 -30.90
C ASP A 523 29.25 4.38 -31.34
N THR A 524 28.50 4.94 -32.30
CA THR A 524 28.60 6.32 -32.79
C THR A 524 27.67 7.31 -32.07
N GLY A 525 26.92 6.87 -31.05
CA GLY A 525 25.97 7.70 -30.30
C GLY A 525 24.61 7.90 -30.97
N LYS A 526 24.40 7.31 -32.16
CA LYS A 526 23.12 7.36 -32.87
C LYS A 526 22.15 6.30 -32.33
N GLY A 527 20.89 6.68 -32.09
CA GLY A 527 19.83 5.74 -31.74
C GLY A 527 19.38 4.90 -32.95
N HIS A 528 19.16 3.62 -32.72
CA HIS A 528 18.65 2.66 -33.69
C HIS A 528 17.37 2.01 -33.13
N LEU A 529 16.41 1.70 -34.01
CA LEU A 529 15.16 1.01 -33.67
C LEU A 529 14.87 0.00 -34.78
N ASN A 530 14.76 -1.28 -34.43
CA ASN A 530 14.41 -2.35 -35.36
C ASN A 530 13.31 -3.25 -34.77
N THR A 531 12.62 -3.96 -35.66
CA THR A 531 11.53 -4.88 -35.31
C THR A 531 11.94 -6.33 -35.50
N TYR A 532 11.55 -7.19 -34.56
CA TYR A 532 11.93 -8.59 -34.52
C TYR A 532 10.74 -9.47 -34.14
N TRP A 533 10.67 -10.67 -34.70
CA TRP A 533 9.70 -11.70 -34.31
C TRP A 533 10.39 -12.70 -33.37
N ILE A 534 9.78 -12.98 -32.22
CA ILE A 534 10.34 -13.95 -31.26
C ILE A 534 9.68 -15.31 -31.51
N ASP A 535 10.41 -16.26 -32.09
CA ASP A 535 9.93 -17.60 -32.46
C ASP A 535 10.33 -18.71 -31.47
N GLY A 536 11.23 -18.45 -30.50
CA GLY A 536 11.65 -19.45 -29.51
C GLY A 536 12.54 -18.92 -28.39
N LYS A 537 12.89 -19.82 -27.44
CA LYS A 537 13.77 -19.54 -26.27
C LYS A 537 15.25 -19.91 -26.50
N HIS A 538 15.58 -20.59 -27.60
CA HIS A 538 16.96 -20.91 -27.97
C HIS A 538 17.27 -20.22 -29.29
N GLY A 539 18.36 -19.46 -29.30
CA GLY A 539 18.66 -18.47 -30.33
C GLY A 539 18.68 -19.04 -31.74
N ILE A 540 17.84 -18.47 -32.60
CA ILE A 540 18.11 -17.95 -33.94
C ILE A 540 16.89 -17.04 -34.25
N ILE A 541 17.10 -15.74 -34.39
CA ILE A 541 16.05 -14.79 -34.81
C ILE A 541 16.12 -14.70 -36.33
N THR A 542 15.07 -15.13 -37.03
CA THR A 542 14.99 -15.03 -38.50
C THR A 542 14.33 -13.71 -38.92
N LEU A 543 14.97 -12.95 -39.82
CA LEU A 543 14.56 -11.64 -40.31
C LEU A 543 13.86 -11.72 -41.68
N GLU A 544 12.80 -10.91 -41.87
CA GLU A 544 12.64 -9.90 -42.96
C GLU A 544 11.15 -9.69 -43.32
N PHE A 545 10.61 -8.46 -43.16
CA PHE A 545 9.85 -7.70 -44.18
C PHE A 545 9.25 -6.38 -43.62
N THR A 546 8.94 -5.42 -44.51
CA THR A 546 8.29 -4.12 -44.22
C THR A 546 6.78 -4.18 -44.43
N ARG A 547 5.95 -3.46 -43.63
CA ARG A 547 4.48 -3.46 -43.79
C ARG A 547 3.81 -2.10 -43.58
N LEU A 548 2.79 -1.83 -44.40
CA LEU A 548 1.88 -0.68 -44.33
C LEU A 548 0.76 -0.87 -43.29
N LEU A 549 0.29 0.25 -42.72
CA LEU A 549 -0.67 0.38 -41.60
C LEU A 549 -2.07 -0.27 -41.80
N LYS A 550 -2.48 -0.61 -43.03
CA LYS A 550 -3.72 -1.37 -43.31
C LYS A 550 -3.47 -2.43 -44.39
N PRO A 551 -3.29 -3.71 -44.01
CA PRO A 551 -3.15 -4.81 -44.94
C PRO A 551 -4.51 -5.41 -45.28
N SER A 552 -4.78 -5.65 -46.56
CA SER A 552 -5.95 -6.41 -47.02
C SER A 552 -5.74 -7.90 -46.72
N CYS A 553 -6.17 -8.36 -45.55
CA CYS A 553 -6.08 -9.75 -45.13
C CYS A 553 -7.19 -10.58 -45.80
N ASN A 554 -6.88 -11.28 -46.89
CA ASN A 554 -7.66 -12.41 -47.38
C ASN A 554 -6.89 -13.69 -47.02
N GLN A 555 -7.49 -14.54 -46.18
CA GLN A 555 -6.99 -15.80 -45.60
C GLN A 555 -6.21 -15.71 -44.27
N ASN A 556 -6.63 -16.55 -43.32
CA ASN A 556 -6.31 -16.53 -41.88
C ASN A 556 -4.91 -17.05 -41.48
N ASP A 557 -4.03 -17.37 -42.42
CA ASP A 557 -2.77 -18.08 -42.12
C ASP A 557 -1.50 -17.20 -42.13
N LYS A 558 -1.60 -15.88 -42.35
CA LYS A 558 -0.43 -14.99 -42.24
C LYS A 558 -0.21 -14.52 -40.80
N PRO A 559 0.99 -14.70 -40.20
CA PRO A 559 1.29 -14.26 -38.84
C PRO A 559 1.10 -12.74 -38.66
N GLU A 560 1.24 -11.96 -39.73
CA GLU A 560 1.02 -10.51 -39.70
C GLU A 560 -0.45 -10.10 -39.45
N CYS A 561 -1.44 -10.96 -39.74
CA CYS A 561 -2.86 -10.66 -39.48
C CYS A 561 -3.30 -11.01 -38.05
N LYS A 562 -2.41 -11.60 -37.23
CA LYS A 562 -2.68 -11.95 -35.81
C LYS A 562 -2.41 -10.80 -34.83
N ASN A 563 -1.88 -9.67 -35.29
CA ASN A 563 -1.44 -8.54 -34.47
C ASN A 563 -2.10 -7.21 -34.88
N ILE A 564 -3.40 -7.22 -35.19
CA ILE A 564 -4.19 -6.00 -35.35
C ILE A 564 -4.40 -5.42 -33.94
N VAL A 565 -3.81 -4.26 -33.67
CA VAL A 565 -4.02 -3.52 -32.42
C VAL A 565 -5.36 -2.83 -32.51
N ASP A 566 -6.37 -3.41 -31.87
CA ASP A 566 -7.66 -2.76 -31.68
C ASP A 566 -7.54 -1.81 -30.47
N PRO A 567 -7.67 -0.49 -30.66
CA PRO A 567 -7.55 0.50 -29.59
C PRO A 567 -8.61 0.32 -28.49
N THR A 568 -9.71 -0.38 -28.79
CA THR A 568 -10.79 -0.67 -27.82
C THR A 568 -10.49 -1.87 -26.92
N THR A 569 -9.43 -2.64 -27.22
CA THR A 569 -9.05 -3.82 -26.45
C THR A 569 -7.79 -3.57 -25.61
N PRO A 570 -7.70 -4.10 -24.38
CA PRO A 570 -6.47 -4.02 -23.59
C PRO A 570 -5.30 -4.70 -24.30
N LEU A 571 -4.26 -3.91 -24.60
CA LEU A 571 -3.06 -4.37 -25.28
C LEU A 571 -2.12 -5.04 -24.27
N LYS A 572 -1.68 -6.26 -24.56
CA LYS A 572 -0.70 -6.99 -23.73
C LYS A 572 0.72 -6.63 -24.16
N VAL A 573 1.45 -6.00 -23.27
CA VAL A 573 2.80 -5.48 -23.50
C VAL A 573 3.81 -6.21 -22.62
N ILE A 574 4.87 -6.73 -23.21
CA ILE A 574 6.02 -7.34 -22.52
C ILE A 574 7.25 -6.47 -22.77
N TRP A 575 8.27 -6.59 -21.93
CA TRP A 575 9.50 -5.81 -22.09
C TRP A 575 10.75 -6.60 -21.70
N ALA A 576 11.88 -6.22 -22.29
CA ALA A 576 13.18 -6.78 -21.97
C ALA A 576 14.27 -5.70 -22.08
N MET A 577 15.35 -5.86 -21.33
CA MET A 577 16.54 -5.01 -21.41
C MET A 577 17.79 -5.89 -21.35
N GLY A 578 18.87 -5.40 -21.96
CA GLY A 578 20.17 -6.08 -21.94
C GLY A 578 21.33 -5.11 -22.04
N SER A 579 22.54 -5.67 -21.99
CA SER A 579 23.78 -4.91 -21.86
C SER A 579 24.33 -4.38 -23.19
N LYS A 580 24.09 -5.06 -24.31
CA LYS A 580 24.53 -4.60 -25.65
C LYS A 580 23.65 -5.18 -26.77
N TRP A 581 23.45 -4.40 -27.85
CA TRP A 581 22.81 -4.86 -29.08
C TRP A 581 23.65 -4.48 -30.30
N THR A 582 23.75 -5.39 -31.28
CA THR A 582 24.51 -5.21 -32.54
C THR A 582 23.79 -5.90 -33.69
N ASP A 583 23.61 -5.19 -34.80
CA ASP A 583 22.83 -5.66 -35.96
C ASP A 583 23.53 -6.70 -36.82
N GLU A 584 24.86 -6.72 -36.86
CA GLU A 584 25.59 -7.50 -37.86
C GLU A 584 25.60 -9.01 -37.57
N HIS A 585 25.69 -9.41 -36.30
CA HIS A 585 25.66 -10.81 -35.86
C HIS A 585 25.09 -10.94 -34.44
N LEU A 586 23.85 -11.44 -34.33
CA LEU A 586 23.21 -11.71 -33.03
C LEU A 586 23.94 -12.85 -32.32
N SER A 587 24.46 -12.58 -31.12
CA SER A 587 25.21 -13.53 -30.29
C SER A 587 24.61 -13.63 -28.87
N GLU A 588 25.14 -14.48 -28.00
CA GLU A 588 24.74 -14.53 -26.58
C GLU A 588 24.85 -13.16 -25.87
N LYS A 589 25.68 -12.24 -26.38
CA LYS A 589 25.80 -10.86 -25.87
C LYS A 589 24.55 -10.01 -26.11
N ASN A 590 23.65 -10.41 -27.02
CA ASN A 590 22.37 -9.75 -27.30
C ASN A 590 21.25 -10.28 -26.40
N MET A 591 21.52 -11.27 -25.56
CA MET A 591 20.52 -11.82 -24.64
C MET A 591 20.11 -10.76 -23.60
N HIS A 592 18.82 -10.71 -23.32
CA HIS A 592 18.29 -9.82 -22.30
C HIS A 592 18.78 -10.26 -20.91
N THR A 593 19.15 -9.30 -20.07
CA THR A 593 19.55 -9.54 -18.68
C THR A 593 18.37 -9.41 -17.73
N VAL A 594 17.37 -8.59 -18.08
CA VAL A 594 16.15 -8.41 -17.29
C VAL A 594 14.95 -8.41 -18.23
N THR A 595 13.88 -9.11 -17.81
CA THR A 595 12.66 -9.27 -18.59
C THR A 595 11.41 -9.16 -17.76
N SER A 596 10.33 -8.77 -18.41
CA SER A 596 8.99 -8.91 -17.88
C SER A 596 8.64 -10.39 -17.73
N GLN A 597 8.30 -10.81 -16.52
CA GLN A 597 7.79 -12.17 -16.27
C GLN A 597 6.34 -12.34 -16.73
N ARG A 598 5.60 -11.22 -16.89
CA ARG A 598 4.17 -11.18 -17.23
C ARG A 598 3.88 -9.98 -18.14
N PRO A 599 2.87 -10.05 -19.02
CA PRO A 599 2.44 -8.90 -19.80
C PRO A 599 1.73 -7.85 -18.94
N VAL A 600 1.99 -6.58 -19.22
CA VAL A 600 1.25 -5.42 -18.71
C VAL A 600 0.07 -5.17 -19.64
N GLN A 601 -1.12 -4.90 -19.08
CA GLN A 601 -2.28 -4.52 -19.89
C GLN A 601 -2.32 -3.00 -20.03
N VAL A 602 -2.22 -2.53 -21.27
CA VAL A 602 -2.25 -1.10 -21.62
C VAL A 602 -3.57 -0.83 -22.32
N LEU A 603 -4.42 0.01 -21.70
CA LEU A 603 -5.69 0.43 -22.29
C LEU A 603 -5.46 1.75 -23.04
N LEU A 604 -5.29 1.66 -24.36
CA LEU A 604 -4.89 2.79 -25.20
C LEU A 604 -5.87 3.97 -25.16
N ILE A 605 -7.18 3.72 -24.99
CA ILE A 605 -8.20 4.78 -24.94
C ILE A 605 -8.23 5.53 -23.60
N ARG A 606 -7.87 4.87 -22.49
CA ARG A 606 -7.88 5.50 -21.15
C ARG A 606 -6.51 6.04 -20.72
N GLY A 607 -5.44 5.74 -21.45
CA GLY A 607 -4.07 6.07 -21.04
C GLY A 607 -3.65 5.37 -19.74
N SER A 608 -4.37 4.32 -19.32
CA SER A 608 -4.11 3.60 -18.08
C SER A 608 -3.36 2.30 -18.37
N SER A 609 -2.40 1.96 -17.51
CA SER A 609 -1.78 0.64 -17.50
C SER A 609 -2.07 -0.05 -16.18
N GLU A 610 -2.51 -1.31 -16.25
CA GLU A 610 -2.71 -2.15 -15.08
C GLU A 610 -1.74 -3.33 -15.16
N ALA A 611 -0.92 -3.50 -14.12
CA ALA A 611 -0.21 -4.76 -13.92
C ALA A 611 -1.26 -5.81 -13.55
N GLU A 612 -1.30 -6.92 -14.29
CA GLU A 612 -2.26 -8.00 -14.02
C GLU A 612 -2.03 -8.54 -12.58
N GLN A 613 -2.86 -8.08 -11.62
CA GLN A 613 -2.91 -8.65 -10.28
C GLN A 613 -3.41 -10.08 -10.42
N GLY A 614 -2.53 -11.04 -10.13
CA GLY A 614 -2.80 -12.45 -10.39
C GLY A 614 -3.86 -12.99 -9.45
N LEU A 615 -5.13 -13.02 -9.89
CA LEU A 615 -6.19 -13.85 -9.29
C LEU A 615 -5.99 -15.36 -9.60
N GLN A 616 -4.95 -15.72 -10.38
CA GLN A 616 -4.66 -17.10 -10.79
C GLN A 616 -4.41 -18.08 -9.63
N PRO A 617 -3.68 -17.74 -8.55
CA PRO A 617 -3.48 -18.67 -7.44
C PRO A 617 -4.81 -19.04 -6.76
N VAL A 618 -5.69 -18.06 -6.57
CA VAL A 618 -6.98 -18.27 -5.86
C VAL A 618 -7.93 -19.12 -6.70
N LEU A 619 -8.05 -18.84 -7.99
CA LEU A 619 -8.90 -19.62 -8.90
C LEU A 619 -8.34 -21.04 -9.15
N ALA A 620 -7.02 -21.22 -9.12
CA ALA A 620 -6.38 -22.53 -9.18
C ALA A 620 -6.69 -23.36 -7.92
N VAL A 621 -6.64 -22.76 -6.73
CA VAL A 621 -7.03 -23.43 -5.48
C VAL A 621 -8.51 -23.80 -5.49
N HIS A 622 -9.40 -22.92 -5.99
CA HIS A 622 -10.81 -23.26 -6.21
C HIS A 622 -10.96 -24.49 -7.13
N GLY A 623 -10.29 -24.49 -8.29
CA GLY A 623 -10.32 -25.60 -9.24
C GLY A 623 -9.81 -26.92 -8.64
N PHE A 624 -8.72 -26.88 -7.88
CA PHE A 624 -8.18 -28.06 -7.18
C PHE A 624 -9.14 -28.62 -6.13
N MET A 625 -9.73 -27.75 -5.30
CA MET A 625 -10.74 -28.15 -4.32
C MET A 625 -11.97 -28.80 -4.98
N MET A 626 -12.44 -28.22 -6.10
CA MET A 626 -13.58 -28.78 -6.85
C MET A 626 -13.25 -30.14 -7.47
N PHE A 627 -12.03 -30.34 -7.99
CA PHE A 627 -11.59 -31.64 -8.49
C PHE A 627 -11.49 -32.69 -7.37
N LEU A 628 -10.92 -32.34 -6.22
CA LEU A 628 -10.82 -33.25 -5.07
C LEU A 628 -12.21 -33.72 -4.60
N ALA A 629 -13.19 -32.81 -4.56
CA ALA A 629 -14.55 -33.17 -4.17
C ALA A 629 -15.30 -33.99 -5.25
N TRP A 630 -15.41 -33.46 -6.48
CA TRP A 630 -16.24 -34.05 -7.53
C TRP A 630 -15.56 -35.16 -8.33
N GLY A 631 -14.23 -35.18 -8.37
CA GLY A 631 -13.43 -36.16 -9.11
C GLY A 631 -12.96 -37.34 -8.26
N ILE A 632 -12.89 -37.20 -6.92
CA ILE A 632 -12.32 -38.22 -6.04
C ILE A 632 -13.27 -38.58 -4.89
N LEU A 633 -13.58 -37.65 -3.97
CA LEU A 633 -14.26 -37.99 -2.71
C LEU A 633 -15.71 -38.46 -2.91
N ILE A 634 -16.53 -37.69 -3.63
CA ILE A 634 -17.96 -38.02 -3.85
C ILE A 634 -18.10 -39.30 -4.70
N PRO A 635 -17.40 -39.47 -5.84
CA PRO A 635 -17.38 -40.75 -6.56
C PRO A 635 -16.86 -41.91 -5.72
N GLY A 636 -15.79 -41.71 -4.94
CA GLY A 636 -15.23 -42.73 -4.04
C GLY A 636 -16.24 -43.23 -3.01
N GLY A 637 -17.03 -42.32 -2.43
CA GLY A 637 -18.12 -42.67 -1.53
C GLY A 637 -19.21 -43.51 -2.21
N ILE A 638 -19.53 -43.23 -3.48
CA ILE A 638 -20.51 -44.02 -4.26
C ILE A 638 -19.97 -45.42 -4.54
N LEU A 639 -18.69 -45.55 -4.90
CA LEU A 639 -18.04 -46.84 -5.14
C LEU A 639 -17.95 -47.68 -3.86
N ALA A 640 -17.66 -47.05 -2.72
CA ALA A 640 -17.66 -47.72 -1.42
C ALA A 640 -19.03 -48.33 -1.09
N ALA A 641 -20.12 -47.59 -1.31
CA ALA A 641 -21.47 -48.08 -1.08
C ALA A 641 -21.91 -49.21 -2.02
N ARG A 642 -21.25 -49.35 -3.19
CA ARG A 642 -21.54 -50.40 -4.17
C ARG A 642 -20.71 -51.66 -3.94
N TYR A 643 -19.39 -51.53 -3.83
CA TYR A 643 -18.45 -52.65 -3.92
C TYR A 643 -17.90 -53.12 -2.56
N LEU A 644 -17.88 -52.26 -1.52
CA LEU A 644 -17.29 -52.60 -0.22
C LEU A 644 -18.28 -53.24 0.77
N LYS A 645 -19.44 -53.72 0.29
CA LYS A 645 -20.45 -54.39 1.14
C LYS A 645 -19.96 -55.67 1.84
N HIS A 646 -18.83 -56.22 1.39
CA HIS A 646 -18.19 -57.41 1.96
C HIS A 646 -17.35 -57.12 3.22
N VAL A 647 -17.10 -55.85 3.54
CA VAL A 647 -16.38 -55.45 4.76
C VAL A 647 -17.28 -55.71 5.97
N ASN A 648 -16.76 -56.45 6.96
CA ASN A 648 -17.50 -56.86 8.15
C ASN A 648 -18.16 -55.67 8.88
N GLY A 649 -19.44 -55.81 9.24
CA GLY A 649 -20.23 -54.78 9.92
C GLY A 649 -20.73 -53.65 9.00
N ASP A 650 -20.91 -52.45 9.57
CA ASP A 650 -21.37 -51.25 8.84
C ASP A 650 -20.22 -50.45 8.19
N GLY A 651 -19.05 -51.06 7.99
CA GLY A 651 -17.84 -50.38 7.52
C GLY A 651 -18.02 -49.64 6.18
N TRP A 652 -18.72 -50.25 5.21
CA TRP A 652 -19.02 -49.62 3.91
C TRP A 652 -19.89 -48.37 4.06
N TYR A 653 -20.81 -48.37 5.04
CA TYR A 653 -21.75 -47.28 5.28
C TYR A 653 -21.03 -46.10 5.94
N GLN A 654 -20.12 -46.37 6.88
CA GLN A 654 -19.26 -45.35 7.48
C GLN A 654 -18.33 -44.71 6.46
N ILE A 655 -17.65 -45.51 5.62
CA ILE A 655 -16.77 -45.00 4.56
C ILE A 655 -17.55 -44.13 3.57
N HIS A 656 -18.75 -44.56 3.16
CA HIS A 656 -19.63 -43.75 2.32
C HIS A 656 -19.92 -42.40 2.97
N ILE A 657 -20.39 -42.38 4.22
CA ILE A 657 -20.76 -41.15 4.94
C ILE A 657 -19.58 -40.20 5.08
N TYR A 658 -18.40 -40.67 5.52
CA TYR A 658 -17.23 -39.82 5.71
C TYR A 658 -16.74 -39.20 4.40
N LEU A 659 -16.75 -39.96 3.29
CA LEU A 659 -16.38 -39.44 1.97
C LEU A 659 -17.40 -38.42 1.44
N GLN A 660 -18.71 -38.62 1.70
CA GLN A 660 -19.73 -37.65 1.29
C GLN A 660 -19.66 -36.34 2.08
N TYR A 661 -19.51 -36.40 3.41
CA TYR A 661 -19.40 -35.18 4.23
C TYR A 661 -18.11 -34.41 3.99
N SER A 662 -16.97 -35.10 3.82
CA SER A 662 -15.70 -34.45 3.46
C SER A 662 -15.77 -33.79 2.09
N GLY A 663 -16.37 -34.45 1.09
CA GLY A 663 -16.63 -33.86 -0.22
C GLY A 663 -17.47 -32.58 -0.16
N LEU A 664 -18.57 -32.59 0.60
CA LEU A 664 -19.43 -31.41 0.80
C LEU A 664 -18.72 -30.26 1.52
N ALA A 665 -17.89 -30.55 2.53
CA ALA A 665 -17.12 -29.53 3.24
C ALA A 665 -16.11 -28.81 2.31
N ILE A 666 -15.42 -29.57 1.45
CA ILE A 666 -14.47 -29.02 0.48
C ILE A 666 -15.18 -28.20 -0.60
N ILE A 667 -16.39 -28.61 -1.04
CA ILE A 667 -17.22 -27.83 -1.94
C ILE A 667 -17.59 -26.47 -1.32
N LEU A 668 -18.05 -26.46 -0.07
CA LEU A 668 -18.40 -25.23 0.63
C LEU A 668 -17.19 -24.29 0.75
N LEU A 669 -16.04 -24.83 1.17
CA LEU A 669 -14.81 -24.07 1.30
C LEU A 669 -14.36 -23.48 -0.04
N GLY A 670 -14.39 -24.29 -1.11
CA GLY A 670 -14.04 -23.87 -2.46
C GLY A 670 -14.93 -22.76 -3.01
N VAL A 671 -16.23 -22.78 -2.71
CA VAL A 671 -17.15 -21.71 -3.10
C VAL A 671 -16.94 -20.45 -2.27
N LEU A 672 -16.76 -20.56 -0.94
CA LEU A 672 -16.52 -19.41 -0.08
C LEU A 672 -15.25 -18.64 -0.47
N PHE A 673 -14.16 -19.35 -0.78
CA PHE A 673 -12.93 -18.74 -1.30
C PHE A 673 -13.15 -18.01 -2.62
N ALA A 674 -13.92 -18.59 -3.54
CA ALA A 674 -14.20 -17.95 -4.82
C ALA A 674 -15.09 -16.69 -4.67
N VAL A 675 -16.08 -16.71 -3.77
CA VAL A 675 -16.99 -15.59 -3.54
C VAL A 675 -16.32 -14.42 -2.80
N ALA A 676 -15.48 -14.73 -1.80
CA ALA A 676 -14.75 -13.72 -1.04
C ALA A 676 -13.81 -12.89 -1.93
N GLU A 677 -13.14 -13.54 -2.88
CA GLU A 677 -12.16 -12.89 -3.75
C GLU A 677 -12.80 -12.15 -4.94
N LEU A 678 -13.88 -12.70 -5.52
CA LEU A 678 -14.52 -12.13 -6.72
C LEU A 678 -15.47 -10.95 -6.44
N ARG A 679 -15.57 -10.51 -5.16
CA ARG A 679 -16.46 -9.42 -4.71
C ARG A 679 -17.92 -9.56 -5.20
N GLY A 680 -18.40 -10.81 -5.36
CA GLY A 680 -19.77 -11.09 -5.80
C GLY A 680 -19.93 -12.35 -6.67
N VAL A 681 -21.19 -12.76 -6.91
CA VAL A 681 -21.54 -13.93 -7.73
C VAL A 681 -22.19 -13.49 -9.05
N TYR A 682 -21.49 -13.67 -10.16
CA TYR A 682 -22.03 -13.41 -11.51
C TYR A 682 -22.72 -14.66 -12.08
N VAL A 683 -24.04 -14.76 -11.88
CA VAL A 683 -24.87 -15.92 -12.29
C VAL A 683 -25.10 -16.06 -13.81
N SER A 684 -24.50 -15.21 -14.64
CA SER A 684 -24.62 -15.29 -16.10
C SER A 684 -23.79 -16.41 -16.73
N LEU A 685 -22.74 -16.89 -16.05
CA LEU A 685 -21.81 -17.88 -16.58
C LEU A 685 -22.35 -19.33 -16.49
N LEU A 686 -22.18 -20.12 -17.55
CA LEU A 686 -22.63 -21.52 -17.63
C LEU A 686 -22.03 -22.39 -16.51
N HIS A 687 -20.74 -22.23 -16.22
CA HIS A 687 -20.06 -22.93 -15.13
C HIS A 687 -20.72 -22.65 -13.77
N VAL A 688 -21.06 -21.39 -13.49
CA VAL A 688 -21.72 -20.99 -12.22
C VAL A 688 -23.12 -21.60 -12.11
N LYS A 689 -23.89 -21.62 -13.21
CA LYS A 689 -25.22 -22.25 -13.25
C LYS A 689 -25.16 -23.75 -12.97
N LEU A 690 -24.22 -24.46 -13.61
CA LEU A 690 -24.03 -25.89 -13.38
C LEU A 690 -23.47 -26.18 -11.99
N GLY A 691 -22.55 -25.36 -11.49
CA GLY A 691 -22.00 -25.47 -10.13
C GLY A 691 -23.07 -25.31 -9.04
N ILE A 692 -23.93 -24.29 -9.15
CA ILE A 692 -25.05 -24.09 -8.21
C ILE A 692 -26.02 -25.28 -8.26
N ALA A 693 -26.38 -25.75 -9.45
CA ALA A 693 -27.25 -26.92 -9.60
C ALA A 693 -26.66 -28.19 -8.96
N ALA A 694 -25.35 -28.42 -9.14
CA ALA A 694 -24.64 -29.54 -8.52
C ALA A 694 -24.62 -29.46 -6.98
N ILE A 695 -24.37 -28.27 -6.43
CA ILE A 695 -24.38 -28.02 -4.98
C ILE A 695 -25.77 -28.27 -4.39
N VAL A 696 -26.83 -27.83 -5.07
CA VAL A 696 -28.21 -28.07 -4.63
C VAL A 696 -28.51 -29.57 -4.58
N PHE A 697 -28.19 -30.32 -5.65
CA PHE A 697 -28.41 -31.77 -5.67
C PHE A 697 -27.59 -32.51 -4.62
N ALA A 698 -26.35 -32.09 -4.37
CA ALA A 698 -25.50 -32.69 -3.35
C ALA A 698 -26.01 -32.39 -1.92
N SER A 699 -26.50 -31.17 -1.66
CA SER A 699 -27.01 -30.76 -0.34
C SER A 699 -28.35 -31.42 0.01
N VAL A 700 -29.16 -31.76 -1.00
CA VAL A 700 -30.40 -32.53 -0.80
C VAL A 700 -30.12 -33.97 -0.34
N GLN A 701 -28.94 -34.54 -0.64
CA GLN A 701 -28.63 -35.93 -0.26
C GLN A 701 -28.57 -36.16 1.26
N PRO A 702 -27.82 -35.39 2.08
CA PRO A 702 -27.84 -35.52 3.53
C PRO A 702 -29.22 -35.26 4.15
N MET A 703 -29.97 -34.27 3.63
CA MET A 703 -31.33 -33.98 4.11
C MET A 703 -32.26 -35.17 3.85
N ASN A 704 -32.16 -35.78 2.66
CA ASN A 704 -32.89 -36.99 2.33
C ASN A 704 -32.43 -38.20 3.17
N ALA A 705 -31.15 -38.29 3.51
CA ALA A 705 -30.61 -39.36 4.35
C ALA A 705 -31.13 -39.33 5.80
N TYR A 706 -31.46 -38.14 6.33
CA TYR A 706 -32.11 -38.02 7.65
C TYR A 706 -33.52 -38.63 7.66
N LEU A 707 -34.22 -38.60 6.52
CA LEU A 707 -35.57 -39.16 6.35
C LEU A 707 -35.57 -40.65 5.96
N ARG A 708 -34.43 -41.34 6.10
CA ARG A 708 -34.24 -42.74 5.70
C ARG A 708 -35.16 -43.67 6.52
N PRO A 709 -36.10 -44.40 5.88
CA PRO A 709 -36.96 -45.37 6.57
C PRO A 709 -36.15 -46.56 7.14
N GLU A 710 -36.63 -47.20 8.20
CA GLU A 710 -35.94 -48.35 8.83
C GLU A 710 -35.73 -49.53 7.86
N LYS A 711 -34.68 -50.33 8.13
CA LYS A 711 -34.37 -51.53 7.35
C LYS A 711 -35.37 -52.64 7.72
N PRO A 712 -35.99 -53.34 6.77
CA PRO A 712 -36.84 -54.49 7.08
C PRO A 712 -36.03 -55.58 7.79
N ALA A 713 -36.68 -56.31 8.70
CA ALA A 713 -36.09 -57.48 9.35
C ALA A 713 -35.81 -58.59 8.32
N ASN A 714 -34.83 -59.45 8.60
CA ASN A 714 -34.35 -60.46 7.65
C ASN A 714 -35.52 -61.34 7.14
N GLY A 715 -35.87 -61.21 5.86
CA GLY A 715 -36.90 -62.02 5.19
C GLY A 715 -38.20 -61.30 4.83
N GLU A 716 -38.39 -60.04 5.20
CA GLU A 716 -39.58 -59.24 4.82
C GLU A 716 -39.32 -58.35 3.58
N ASP A 717 -40.34 -58.23 2.71
CA ASP A 717 -40.29 -57.35 1.55
C ASP A 717 -40.13 -55.88 1.96
N SER A 718 -39.29 -55.14 1.24
CA SER A 718 -39.03 -53.73 1.54
C SER A 718 -40.31 -52.89 1.45
N SER A 719 -40.60 -52.08 2.48
CA SER A 719 -41.71 -51.12 2.47
C SER A 719 -41.67 -50.22 1.21
N THR A 720 -42.84 -49.94 0.62
CA THR A 720 -42.97 -49.04 -0.55
C THR A 720 -42.30 -47.69 -0.31
N LYS A 721 -42.33 -47.18 0.93
CA LYS A 721 -41.65 -45.93 1.31
C LYS A 721 -40.12 -46.04 1.24
N ARG A 722 -39.56 -47.19 1.64
CA ARG A 722 -38.12 -47.48 1.57
C ARG A 722 -37.66 -47.59 0.12
N SER A 723 -38.43 -48.27 -0.72
CA SER A 723 -38.11 -48.44 -2.14
C SER A 723 -38.14 -47.11 -2.91
N ILE A 724 -39.14 -46.26 -2.65
CA ILE A 724 -39.22 -44.89 -3.22
C ILE A 724 -38.02 -44.04 -2.77
N TRP A 725 -37.67 -44.09 -1.48
CA TRP A 725 -36.50 -43.38 -0.95
C TRP A 725 -35.19 -43.83 -1.61
N GLU A 726 -34.99 -45.14 -1.79
CA GLU A 726 -33.80 -45.70 -2.44
C GLU A 726 -33.69 -45.24 -3.91
N TYR A 727 -34.81 -45.23 -4.64
CA TYR A 727 -34.85 -44.74 -6.02
C TYR A 727 -34.51 -43.25 -6.12
N PHE A 728 -35.12 -42.44 -5.24
CA PHE A 728 -34.90 -41.00 -5.17
C PHE A 728 -33.45 -40.65 -4.80
N HIS A 729 -32.89 -41.34 -3.79
CA HIS A 729 -31.50 -41.19 -3.35
C HIS A 729 -30.50 -41.53 -4.48
N VAL A 730 -30.71 -42.66 -5.17
CA VAL A 730 -29.82 -43.09 -6.26
C VAL A 730 -29.89 -42.17 -7.48
N ILE A 731 -31.09 -41.73 -7.87
CA ILE A 731 -31.24 -40.87 -9.06
C ILE A 731 -30.65 -39.49 -8.84
N ILE A 732 -31.00 -38.84 -7.73
CA ILE A 732 -30.47 -37.49 -7.46
C ILE A 732 -28.97 -37.57 -7.19
N GLY A 733 -28.47 -38.63 -6.53
CA GLY A 733 -27.04 -38.82 -6.30
C GLY A 733 -26.25 -38.98 -7.62
N ARG A 734 -26.76 -39.77 -8.58
CA ARG A 734 -26.16 -39.91 -9.91
C ARG A 734 -26.29 -38.63 -10.75
N GLY A 735 -27.42 -37.94 -10.62
CA GLY A 735 -27.63 -36.63 -11.24
C GLY A 735 -26.63 -35.59 -10.77
N ALA A 736 -26.35 -35.55 -9.45
CA ALA A 736 -25.35 -34.64 -8.87
C ALA A 736 -23.95 -34.86 -9.48
N ILE A 737 -23.51 -36.11 -9.65
CA ILE A 737 -22.24 -36.44 -10.30
C ILE A 737 -22.20 -35.97 -11.75
N ALA A 738 -23.25 -36.24 -12.53
CA ALA A 738 -23.29 -35.84 -13.94
C ALA A 738 -23.18 -34.31 -14.11
N VAL A 739 -23.91 -33.55 -13.30
CA VAL A 739 -23.86 -32.08 -13.32
C VAL A 739 -22.53 -31.56 -12.77
N GLY A 740 -21.96 -32.19 -11.73
CA GLY A 740 -20.65 -31.84 -11.16
C GLY A 740 -19.50 -32.03 -12.15
N ILE A 741 -19.49 -33.12 -12.92
CA ILE A 741 -18.51 -33.35 -13.99
C ILE A 741 -18.64 -32.29 -15.08
N ALA A 742 -19.87 -31.97 -15.51
CA ALA A 742 -20.12 -30.89 -16.47
C ALA A 742 -19.64 -29.52 -15.95
N ALA A 743 -19.80 -29.25 -14.64
CA ALA A 743 -19.29 -28.05 -13.99
C ALA A 743 -17.76 -27.98 -13.99
N LEU A 744 -17.05 -29.10 -13.77
CA LEU A 744 -15.59 -29.17 -13.86
C LEU A 744 -15.09 -28.82 -15.28
N PHE A 745 -15.66 -29.44 -16.31
CA PHE A 745 -15.26 -29.18 -17.70
C PHE A 745 -15.57 -27.75 -18.16
N THR A 746 -16.75 -27.23 -17.82
CA THR A 746 -17.10 -25.84 -18.13
C THR A 746 -16.27 -24.82 -17.35
N GLY A 747 -15.85 -25.16 -16.12
CA GLY A 747 -14.92 -24.35 -15.33
C GLY A 747 -13.52 -24.30 -15.92
N MET A 748 -12.99 -25.45 -16.36
CA MET A 748 -11.72 -25.54 -17.08
C MET A 748 -11.73 -24.76 -18.39
N LYS A 749 -12.82 -24.87 -19.17
CA LYS A 749 -13.01 -24.08 -20.39
C LYS A 749 -13.04 -22.58 -20.09
N HIS A 750 -13.75 -22.15 -19.05
CA HIS A 750 -13.80 -20.75 -18.65
C HIS A 750 -12.43 -20.21 -18.21
N LEU A 751 -11.67 -21.00 -17.47
CA LEU A 751 -10.31 -20.67 -17.06
C LEU A 751 -9.38 -20.46 -18.27
N GLY A 752 -9.47 -21.35 -19.27
CA GLY A 752 -8.70 -21.25 -20.51
C GLY A 752 -9.06 -20.06 -21.38
N GLU A 753 -10.36 -19.80 -21.60
CA GLU A 753 -10.83 -18.68 -22.43
C GLU A 753 -10.51 -17.31 -21.81
N ARG A 754 -10.63 -17.19 -20.48
CA ARG A 754 -10.43 -15.91 -19.78
C ARG A 754 -8.96 -15.57 -19.53
N TYR A 755 -8.13 -16.56 -19.25
CA TYR A 755 -6.73 -16.33 -18.82
C TYR A 755 -5.67 -16.82 -19.81
N LYS A 756 -6.04 -17.42 -20.96
CA LYS A 756 -5.12 -17.94 -22.00
C LYS A 756 -3.94 -18.75 -21.43
N VAL A 757 -4.22 -19.56 -20.41
CA VAL A 757 -3.22 -20.43 -19.79
C VAL A 757 -2.85 -21.54 -20.78
N GLU A 758 -1.57 -21.60 -21.19
CA GLU A 758 -1.07 -22.51 -22.23
C GLU A 758 -1.31 -24.00 -21.91
N ASN A 759 -1.43 -24.36 -20.63
CA ASN A 759 -1.55 -25.76 -20.15
C ASN A 759 -3.00 -26.25 -19.93
N VAL A 760 -4.04 -25.47 -20.29
CA VAL A 760 -5.44 -25.87 -20.01
C VAL A 760 -5.90 -27.06 -20.86
N HIS A 761 -5.38 -27.16 -22.08
CA HIS A 761 -5.63 -28.31 -22.94
C HIS A 761 -5.07 -29.59 -22.32
N ASP A 762 -3.83 -29.56 -21.83
CA ASP A 762 -3.18 -30.69 -21.17
C ASP A 762 -3.91 -31.11 -19.90
N LEU A 763 -4.31 -30.14 -19.06
CA LEU A 763 -5.07 -30.44 -17.83
C LEU A 763 -6.47 -31.00 -18.14
N SER A 764 -7.10 -30.56 -19.24
CA SER A 764 -8.38 -31.12 -19.71
C SER A 764 -8.21 -32.56 -20.20
N TRP A 765 -7.12 -32.88 -20.89
CA TRP A 765 -6.79 -34.26 -21.28
C TRP A 765 -6.51 -35.17 -20.09
N VAL A 766 -5.81 -34.66 -19.07
CA VAL A 766 -5.61 -35.38 -17.80
C VAL A 766 -6.95 -35.67 -17.13
N LEU A 767 -7.85 -34.69 -17.08
CA LEU A 767 -9.19 -34.85 -16.50
C LEU A 767 -10.05 -35.87 -17.28
N ILE A 768 -10.01 -35.83 -18.61
CA ILE A 768 -10.67 -36.82 -19.48
C ILE A 768 -10.11 -38.22 -19.20
N THR A 769 -8.78 -38.34 -19.17
CA THR A 769 -8.10 -39.62 -18.91
C THR A 769 -8.47 -40.17 -17.54
N TRP A 770 -8.54 -39.32 -16.50
CA TRP A 770 -8.98 -39.71 -15.16
C TRP A 770 -10.40 -40.29 -15.16
N PHE A 771 -11.37 -39.61 -15.77
CA PHE A 771 -12.74 -40.11 -15.83
C PHE A 771 -12.89 -41.36 -16.71
N LEU A 772 -12.09 -41.51 -17.76
CA LEU A 772 -12.04 -42.74 -18.57
C LEU A 772 -11.48 -43.93 -17.79
N ILE A 773 -10.42 -43.71 -17.00
CA ILE A 773 -9.88 -44.74 -16.10
C ILE A 773 -10.94 -45.14 -15.09
N ALA A 774 -11.56 -44.18 -14.40
CA ALA A 774 -12.60 -44.44 -13.42
C ALA A 774 -13.80 -45.20 -14.02
N ALA A 775 -14.26 -44.81 -15.22
CA ALA A 775 -15.32 -45.51 -15.93
C ALA A 775 -14.92 -46.94 -16.31
N SER A 776 -13.69 -47.13 -16.79
CA SER A 776 -13.15 -48.46 -17.14
C SER A 776 -13.03 -49.36 -15.91
N THR A 777 -12.60 -48.82 -14.76
CA THR A 777 -12.58 -49.54 -13.49
C THR A 777 -13.97 -49.98 -13.06
N VAL A 778 -14.98 -49.11 -13.19
CA VAL A 778 -16.37 -49.47 -12.88
C VAL A 778 -16.89 -50.56 -13.82
N ILE A 779 -16.62 -50.45 -15.12
CA ILE A 779 -17.00 -51.47 -16.12
C ILE A 779 -16.32 -52.81 -15.80
N TYR A 780 -15.04 -52.78 -15.46
CA TYR A 780 -14.28 -53.96 -15.07
C TYR A 780 -14.84 -54.63 -13.81
N LEU A 781 -15.11 -53.84 -12.76
CA LEU A 781 -15.70 -54.34 -11.51
C LEU A 781 -17.09 -54.93 -11.75
N GLU A 782 -17.92 -54.29 -12.57
CA GLU A 782 -19.24 -54.79 -12.93
C GLU A 782 -19.17 -56.07 -13.77
N TYR A 783 -18.23 -56.14 -14.71
CA TYR A 783 -17.97 -57.34 -15.50
C TYR A 783 -17.49 -58.49 -14.62
N HIS A 784 -16.59 -58.24 -13.67
CA HIS A 784 -16.11 -59.23 -12.72
C HIS A 784 -17.22 -59.72 -11.78
N GLU A 785 -18.05 -58.82 -11.23
CA GLU A 785 -19.21 -59.21 -10.40
C GLU A 785 -20.21 -60.06 -11.19
N ARG A 786 -20.49 -59.70 -12.45
CA ARG A 786 -21.35 -60.51 -13.34
C ARG A 786 -20.73 -61.88 -13.60
N GLN A 787 -19.44 -61.94 -13.95
CA GLN A 787 -18.75 -63.20 -14.18
C GLN A 787 -18.68 -64.08 -12.91
N GLN A 788 -18.57 -63.47 -11.73
CA GLN A 788 -18.59 -64.18 -10.46
C GLN A 788 -20.00 -64.70 -10.13
N ARG A 789 -21.06 -63.94 -10.44
CA ARG A 789 -22.46 -64.40 -10.40
C ARG A 789 -22.74 -65.53 -11.39
N ASP A 790 -22.27 -65.41 -12.62
CA ASP A 790 -22.42 -66.43 -13.66
C ASP A 790 -21.60 -67.69 -13.33
N ARG A 791 -20.44 -67.56 -12.67
CA ARG A 791 -19.69 -68.69 -12.11
C ARG A 791 -20.39 -69.33 -10.91
N LEU A 792 -21.03 -68.55 -10.04
CA LEU A 792 -21.81 -69.07 -8.90
C LEU A 792 -23.10 -69.77 -9.37
N GLN A 793 -23.79 -69.24 -10.38
CA GLN A 793 -24.94 -69.89 -11.03
C GLN A 793 -24.54 -71.07 -11.92
N GLY A 794 -23.38 -71.00 -12.59
CA GLY A 794 -22.83 -72.10 -13.38
C GLY A 794 -22.33 -73.27 -12.53
N ARG A 795 -22.01 -73.04 -11.25
CA ARG A 795 -21.60 -74.06 -10.28
C ARG A 795 -22.80 -74.63 -9.48
N SER A 796 -23.98 -74.00 -9.53
CA SER A 796 -25.20 -74.47 -8.85
C SER A 796 -26.08 -75.42 -9.68
N ASN A 797 -25.62 -75.84 -10.87
CA ASN A 797 -26.36 -76.77 -11.74
C ASN A 797 -25.90 -78.23 -11.62
N TRP A 798 -25.13 -78.58 -10.60
CA TRP A 798 -24.82 -79.98 -10.28
C TRP A 798 -25.11 -80.28 -8.80
N VAL A 799 -25.89 -81.35 -8.64
CA VAL A 799 -26.15 -82.14 -7.42
C VAL A 799 -27.36 -81.70 -6.57
N LEU A 800 -28.52 -82.25 -6.96
CA LEU A 800 -29.52 -82.80 -6.04
C LEU A 800 -28.91 -84.03 -5.33
N GLY A 801 -29.01 -84.11 -4.00
CA GLY A 801 -28.85 -85.37 -3.27
C GLY A 801 -28.19 -85.24 -1.89
N ASN A 802 -29.04 -85.30 -0.85
CA ASN A 802 -28.82 -85.70 0.55
C ASN A 802 -27.39 -85.97 1.05
N ALA A 803 -27.03 -85.40 2.21
CA ALA A 803 -27.00 -86.08 3.52
C ALA A 803 -26.19 -85.25 4.54
N GLU A 804 -26.82 -85.00 5.69
CA GLU A 804 -26.32 -85.05 7.09
C GLU A 804 -24.91 -84.56 7.49
N GLU A 805 -24.91 -83.80 8.61
CA GLU A 805 -23.89 -83.75 9.71
C GLU A 805 -22.47 -83.24 9.34
N GLU A 806 -21.61 -82.71 10.21
CA GLU A 806 -21.61 -82.07 11.53
C GLU A 806 -20.21 -81.38 11.59
N ASP A 807 -20.10 -80.35 12.44
CA ASP A 807 -18.93 -79.91 13.21
C ASP A 807 -17.46 -80.17 12.79
N SER A 808 -16.72 -79.06 12.82
CA SER A 808 -15.44 -78.87 13.54
C SER A 808 -14.11 -79.48 13.02
N ILE A 809 -13.05 -78.75 13.35
CA ILE A 809 -11.67 -79.16 13.66
C ILE A 809 -10.57 -78.51 12.79
N ASP A 810 -9.72 -77.85 13.58
CA ASP A 810 -8.44 -77.19 13.36
C ASP A 810 -7.30 -78.22 13.11
N VAL A 811 -6.05 -77.74 13.02
CA VAL A 811 -4.78 -78.48 13.23
C VAL A 811 -3.92 -78.77 11.97
N LEU A 812 -2.95 -77.86 11.80
CA LEU A 812 -1.48 -78.03 11.69
C LEU A 812 -0.86 -79.10 10.77
N SER A 813 0.17 -78.67 10.03
CA SER A 813 1.31 -79.52 9.68
C SER A 813 2.64 -78.77 9.83
N GLN A 814 3.63 -79.45 10.42
CA GLN A 814 5.04 -79.09 10.44
C GLN A 814 5.87 -80.38 10.38
N ASN A 815 7.12 -80.25 9.89
CA ASN A 815 8.25 -81.22 9.82
C ASN A 815 8.32 -82.05 8.51
N ASP A 816 9.47 -82.22 7.84
CA ASP A 816 10.84 -81.72 8.04
C ASP A 816 11.71 -82.03 6.79
N ALA A 817 12.94 -81.49 6.80
CA ALA A 817 14.17 -81.98 6.11
C ALA A 817 14.57 -81.50 4.69
N SER A 818 15.27 -80.34 4.67
CA SER A 818 16.68 -80.15 4.24
C SER A 818 17.25 -80.85 2.97
N THR A 819 17.73 -80.08 1.97
CA THR A 819 19.19 -79.89 1.68
C THR A 819 19.52 -78.72 0.72
N ARG A 820 20.34 -77.76 1.20
CA ARG A 820 21.41 -76.88 0.58
C ARG A 820 21.38 -76.60 -0.95
N LYS A 821 21.63 -75.38 -1.47
CA LYS A 821 22.75 -74.44 -1.19
C LYS A 821 22.59 -73.09 -1.97
N GLY A 822 23.01 -71.96 -1.36
CA GLY A 822 23.45 -70.71 -2.01
C GLY A 822 22.55 -69.47 -1.78
N SER A 823 22.69 -68.73 -0.66
CA SER A 823 23.53 -67.51 -0.48
C SER A 823 22.89 -66.25 -1.13
N GLN A 824 22.60 -65.13 -0.46
CA GLN A 824 23.10 -64.58 0.80
C GLN A 824 22.20 -63.42 1.29
N SER A 825 22.10 -63.31 2.62
CA SER A 825 21.96 -62.08 3.44
C SER A 825 20.67 -61.25 3.35
N SER A 826 20.01 -60.86 4.44
CA SER A 826 20.03 -61.18 5.88
C SER A 826 18.73 -60.57 6.44
N GLY A 827 17.92 -61.32 7.20
CA GLY A 827 17.92 -61.27 8.67
C GLY A 827 17.03 -60.11 9.15
N VAL A 828 15.71 -60.27 9.27
CA VAL A 828 14.96 -60.89 10.40
C VAL A 828 15.36 -60.29 11.75
N ILE A 829 14.40 -59.66 12.43
CA ILE A 829 13.88 -60.06 13.76
C ILE A 829 12.73 -59.11 14.15
N GLU A 830 11.84 -59.72 14.90
CA GLU A 830 10.48 -59.44 15.29
C GLU A 830 10.38 -58.69 16.64
N VAL A 831 9.15 -58.27 16.96
CA VAL A 831 8.52 -58.14 18.29
C VAL A 831 8.31 -56.70 18.85
N GLN A 832 7.00 -56.43 19.05
CA GLN A 832 6.29 -55.52 19.98
C GLN A 832 6.62 -54.02 20.01
N LEU A 833 5.56 -53.22 20.09
CA LEU A 833 5.61 -51.82 20.51
C LEU A 833 4.83 -51.65 21.83
N GLU A 834 5.55 -51.14 22.83
CA GLU A 834 5.11 -50.67 24.15
C GLU A 834 4.27 -49.36 24.07
N PRO A 835 3.58 -48.99 25.16
CA PRO A 835 2.91 -47.71 25.30
C PRO A 835 3.69 -46.65 26.12
N LEU A 836 3.30 -45.39 25.86
CA LEU A 836 3.20 -44.21 26.75
C LEU A 836 4.42 -43.29 27.03
N ASN A 837 4.19 -42.04 26.60
CA ASN A 837 4.41 -40.75 27.27
C ASN A 837 5.82 -40.29 27.64
N ARG A 838 6.16 -39.08 27.15
CA ARG A 838 5.92 -37.87 27.94
C ARG A 838 5.56 -36.68 27.06
#